data_AF-A0A353DVM3-F1
#
_entry.id   AF-A0A353DVM3-F1
#
_cell.length_a   1.000
_cell.length_b   1.000
_cell.length_c   1.000
_cell.angle_alpha   90.00
_cell.angle_beta   90.00
_cell.angle_gamma   90.00
#
_symmetry.space_group_name_H-M   'P 1'
#
loop_
_entity.id
_entity.type
_entity.pdbx_description
1 polymer ?
#
loop_
_entity_poly.entity_id
_entity_poly.type
_entity_poly.pdbx_seq_one_letter_code
_entity_poly.pdbx_strand_id
1 'polypeptide(L)'
;MFFWKQLFRSWVLWIGLSPLQTLWGQQVSISEFMAANQSILVDEDDDRSDWIELYNGGLTEINLEGWGLTDDPTHEDAWIFPSITLFPNGYLTVFASGKNRSSAQGPLHTHFRLSQEGDYLALLTPEGEIATAFAPKYASQSIDVSYGAGVLQADEQTLLPARSRATAWIPDSSQWDSTWMRPSFDDGSWVSGTSAVGYDYAGLIGLNVATMRGNTTSVYARFPFELDTVPNLDRMILRIRYEDGYVAYLNGKQVAADNDPSTLNWQSGSTQNRPDGEAVNPVDVDISSAIDLLMPGENVLAIHGLNQGLTSSDLLILPELIGQTRPEGEMGYGYLLTPTPGSPNSNSINHLTPEVRFSRESGVFTGSLSIELSFESDPNQNLQIHYTLDGSKPDTTSPIYQGPLSLSQTTQLRAITSDKEGGSSPITSHTYIALSRQTSDFSSNLPVIILENYGAGRPPQNSRQFASMLLYEPQGERMNFNGPPSLAVRSGIKVRGSSTSGRPKPSLSLEAWNEYDQDINIAPLDLPGESDWILWGPYNFDLTLMHNPFIYELSNQIGRYASRTRFVEVFLNINGGALSDSDYYGVYALTEKISRDEDRVAVDRLFPEHGQEPAVSGGYIFKIDRADPGDSGFNGAGRSIRYVYPKEVAIERPERDPQQKYIQRFFQDFSRALSRTTLADGDSGYAGLLDVDAAIDHHLLNVVAFNVDALRLSGYFHKPRGGKLTFGPIWDFDRALGSTDGRDNNPLVWRSASGDRGTDFFNYPWWNTLFRDLDFWQRYIDR
;
A
#
# COMPACT_ATOMS: atom_id res chain seq x y z
N MET A 1 85.52 -2.55 14.14
CA MET A 1 84.87 -1.52 13.29
C MET A 1 84.41 -2.24 12.02
N PHE A 2 83.51 -3.22 12.15
CA PHE A 2 82.03 -3.15 12.07
C PHE A 2 81.57 -2.98 10.60
N PHE A 3 81.30 -4.02 9.78
CA PHE A 3 80.20 -5.04 9.78
C PHE A 3 78.80 -4.39 9.95
N TRP A 4 77.73 -4.63 9.16
CA TRP A 4 77.41 -5.58 8.07
C TRP A 4 76.02 -5.26 7.45
N LYS A 5 75.67 -5.96 6.35
CA LYS A 5 74.34 -6.35 5.79
C LYS A 5 73.67 -5.60 4.63
N GLN A 6 73.78 -6.24 3.45
CA GLN A 6 72.71 -6.49 2.47
C GLN A 6 71.55 -7.30 3.10
N LEU A 7 70.32 -7.20 2.55
CA LEU A 7 69.60 -8.30 1.85
C LEU A 7 68.08 -8.04 1.65
N PHE A 8 67.58 -8.59 0.53
CA PHE A 8 66.19 -8.95 0.13
C PHE A 8 65.14 -7.86 -0.17
N ARG A 9 64.88 -7.67 -1.48
CA ARG A 9 63.58 -7.28 -2.05
C ARG A 9 62.93 -8.53 -2.66
N SER A 10 61.74 -8.89 -2.17
CA SER A 10 60.86 -9.87 -2.81
C SER A 10 59.42 -9.41 -2.72
N TRP A 11 58.75 -9.36 -3.88
CA TRP A 11 57.35 -9.68 -4.15
C TRP A 11 56.30 -9.34 -3.08
N VAL A 12 55.46 -8.34 -3.37
CA VAL A 12 54.14 -8.18 -2.73
C VAL A 12 53.07 -8.38 -3.81
N LEU A 13 52.27 -9.42 -3.62
CA LEU A 13 51.03 -9.70 -4.35
C LEU A 13 50.06 -8.52 -4.20
N TRP A 14 49.41 -8.15 -5.30
CA TRP A 14 48.16 -7.41 -5.27
C TRP A 14 47.07 -8.34 -4.75
N ILE A 15 46.60 -8.09 -3.53
CA ILE A 15 45.33 -8.61 -3.02
C ILE A 15 44.35 -7.43 -3.12
N GLY A 16 43.29 -7.60 -3.91
CA GLY A 16 42.17 -6.66 -3.96
C GLY A 16 41.55 -6.57 -2.56
N LEU A 17 41.62 -5.38 -1.97
CA LEU A 17 40.89 -5.05 -0.76
C LEU A 17 39.49 -4.62 -1.18
N SER A 18 38.50 -5.47 -0.94
CA SER A 18 37.12 -5.03 -0.78
C SER A 18 37.05 -4.09 0.44
N PRO A 19 36.29 -2.98 0.41
CA PRO A 19 36.12 -2.15 1.60
C PRO A 19 35.28 -2.93 2.62
N LEU A 20 35.95 -3.56 3.59
CA LEU A 20 35.34 -4.04 4.82
C LEU A 20 35.04 -2.83 5.71
N GLN A 21 33.77 -2.45 5.84
CA GLN A 21 33.31 -1.49 6.85
C GLN A 21 32.50 -2.24 7.91
N THR A 22 33.12 -2.43 9.07
CA THR A 22 32.51 -3.05 10.23
C THR A 22 31.52 -2.08 10.88
N LEU A 23 30.22 -2.37 10.85
CA LEU A 23 29.13 -1.51 11.37
C LEU A 23 29.02 -1.46 12.91
N TRP A 24 29.98 -1.99 13.66
CA TRP A 24 29.85 -2.15 15.11
C TRP A 24 30.55 -1.01 15.83
N GLY A 25 29.79 0.07 16.08
CA GLY A 25 30.23 1.18 16.92
C GLY A 25 29.64 2.56 16.59
N GLN A 26 28.80 2.69 15.55
CA GLN A 26 28.34 3.99 15.08
C GLN A 26 26.87 4.24 15.43
N GLN A 27 26.59 5.40 16.02
CA GLN A 27 25.28 5.72 16.58
C GLN A 27 24.25 6.07 15.48
N VAL A 28 24.68 6.79 14.43
CA VAL A 28 23.88 7.11 13.23
C VAL A 28 24.65 6.67 12.00
N SER A 29 23.96 6.08 11.03
CA SER A 29 24.54 5.62 9.77
C SER A 29 23.57 5.82 8.60
N ILE A 30 24.09 5.78 7.37
CA ILE A 30 23.24 5.66 6.18
C ILE A 30 22.74 4.22 6.10
N SER A 31 21.43 4.01 6.27
CA SER A 31 20.83 2.67 6.22
C SER A 31 20.48 2.24 4.80
N GLU A 32 19.99 3.14 3.98
CA GLU A 32 19.48 2.84 2.64
C GLU A 32 19.56 4.11 1.77
N PHE A 33 19.76 3.97 0.47
CA PHE A 33 19.64 5.09 -0.47
C PHE A 33 19.28 4.61 -1.88
N MET A 34 18.65 5.48 -2.65
CA MET A 34 18.23 5.23 -4.02
C MET A 34 18.63 6.39 -4.93
N ALA A 35 19.38 6.08 -5.98
CA ALA A 35 19.87 7.01 -6.99
C ALA A 35 19.08 6.96 -8.32
N ALA A 36 18.00 6.17 -8.36
CA ALA A 36 17.13 6.00 -9.52
C ALA A 36 15.69 5.70 -9.07
N ASN A 37 15.02 6.70 -8.48
CA ASN A 37 13.66 6.57 -7.97
C ASN A 37 12.64 6.92 -9.06
N GLN A 38 11.71 6.02 -9.35
CA GLN A 38 10.61 6.22 -10.30
C GLN A 38 9.24 6.01 -9.66
N SER A 39 9.09 5.03 -8.77
CA SER A 39 7.78 4.68 -8.19
C SER A 39 7.72 4.68 -6.66
N ILE A 40 8.86 4.71 -5.97
CA ILE A 40 8.91 4.39 -4.53
C ILE A 40 8.55 5.59 -3.64
N LEU A 41 9.31 6.68 -3.73
CA LEU A 41 9.06 7.88 -2.92
C LEU A 41 8.71 9.08 -3.78
N VAL A 42 7.89 9.96 -3.22
CA VAL A 42 7.46 11.20 -3.86
C VAL A 42 7.63 12.34 -2.88
N ASP A 43 8.32 13.39 -3.30
CA ASP A 43 8.53 14.57 -2.46
C ASP A 43 7.33 15.53 -2.47
N GLU A 44 7.42 16.63 -1.72
CA GLU A 44 6.34 17.60 -1.56
C GLU A 44 5.98 18.37 -2.83
N ASP A 45 6.86 18.38 -3.84
CA ASP A 45 6.61 18.99 -5.14
C ASP A 45 6.14 17.95 -6.17
N ASP A 46 5.83 16.74 -5.72
CA ASP A 46 5.44 15.59 -6.52
C ASP A 46 6.53 15.02 -7.45
N ASP A 47 7.80 15.38 -7.20
CA ASP A 47 8.95 14.81 -7.89
C ASP A 47 9.35 13.44 -7.32
N ARG A 48 9.85 12.57 -8.21
CA ARG A 48 10.52 11.31 -7.86
C ARG A 48 12.01 11.55 -7.69
N SER A 49 12.37 12.22 -6.60
CA SER A 49 13.77 12.54 -6.28
C SER A 49 14.53 11.32 -5.76
N ASP A 50 15.85 11.29 -5.97
CA ASP A 50 16.76 10.39 -5.25
C ASP A 50 16.62 10.64 -3.74
N TRP A 51 16.98 9.64 -2.94
CA TRP A 51 16.84 9.76 -1.49
C TRP A 51 17.91 8.96 -0.74
N ILE A 52 18.19 9.42 0.47
CA ILE A 52 19.14 8.85 1.42
C ILE A 52 18.39 8.70 2.74
N GLU A 53 18.50 7.54 3.37
CA GLU A 53 17.94 7.25 4.67
C GLU A 53 19.04 7.13 5.72
N LEU A 54 18.80 7.76 6.87
CA LEU A 54 19.59 7.60 8.07
C LEU A 54 18.87 6.72 9.09
N TYR A 55 19.63 5.92 9.81
CA TYR A 55 19.16 5.11 10.94
C TYR A 55 19.96 5.40 12.20
N ASN A 56 19.27 5.60 13.33
CA ASN A 56 19.88 5.66 14.66
C ASN A 56 19.83 4.29 15.32
N GLY A 57 20.94 3.54 15.25
CA GLY A 57 21.12 2.26 15.94
C GLY A 57 21.58 2.39 17.40
N GLY A 58 21.72 3.62 17.90
CA GLY A 58 22.07 3.89 19.29
C GLY A 58 20.90 3.73 20.27
N LEU A 59 21.23 3.64 21.56
CA LEU A 59 20.25 3.51 22.65
C LEU A 59 19.64 4.85 23.10
N THR A 60 20.12 5.98 22.58
CA THR A 60 19.66 7.32 22.96
C THR A 60 19.33 8.16 21.72
N GLU A 61 18.42 9.13 21.89
CA GLU A 61 18.14 10.13 20.88
C GLU A 61 19.40 10.97 20.57
N ILE A 62 19.48 11.48 19.34
CA ILE A 62 20.57 12.32 18.85
C ILE A 62 20.00 13.52 18.13
N ASN A 63 20.57 14.69 18.37
CA ASN A 63 20.33 15.85 17.54
C ASN A 63 21.34 15.86 16.37
N LEU A 64 20.83 15.96 15.14
CA LEU A 64 21.61 16.00 13.91
C LEU A 64 22.17 17.40 13.58
N GLU A 65 21.95 18.41 14.41
CA GLU A 65 22.53 19.75 14.20
C GLU A 65 24.05 19.67 13.96
N GLY A 66 24.49 20.18 12.80
CA GLY A 66 25.90 20.19 12.41
C GLY A 66 26.41 18.93 11.71
N TRP A 67 25.65 17.83 11.69
CA TRP A 67 25.98 16.67 10.86
C TRP A 67 25.92 17.04 9.38
N GLY A 68 26.64 16.31 8.52
CA GLY A 68 26.72 16.61 7.08
C GLY A 68 26.46 15.41 6.17
N LEU A 69 25.84 15.63 5.01
CA LEU A 69 25.81 14.68 3.88
C LEU A 69 26.63 15.27 2.72
N THR A 70 27.42 14.45 2.02
CA THR A 70 28.22 14.94 0.88
C THR A 70 28.43 13.85 -0.17
N ASP A 71 28.43 14.25 -1.43
CA ASP A 71 28.88 13.49 -2.60
C ASP A 71 30.32 13.86 -3.03
N ASP A 72 30.99 14.73 -2.27
CA ASP A 72 32.35 15.17 -2.52
C ASP A 72 33.37 14.44 -1.61
N PRO A 73 34.33 13.68 -2.18
CA PRO A 73 35.35 12.98 -1.40
C PRO A 73 36.31 13.89 -0.63
N THR A 74 36.33 15.21 -0.90
CA THR A 74 37.13 16.17 -0.12
C THR A 74 36.44 16.68 1.14
N HIS A 75 35.12 16.44 1.26
CA HIS A 75 34.24 16.94 2.33
C HIS A 75 34.15 18.47 2.43
N GLU A 76 34.67 19.22 1.45
CA GLU A 76 34.64 20.69 1.46
C GLU A 76 33.23 21.24 1.18
N ASP A 77 32.36 20.46 0.52
CA ASP A 77 30.99 20.83 0.14
C ASP A 77 29.93 19.90 0.78
N ALA A 78 29.89 19.85 2.12
CA ALA A 78 28.88 19.08 2.84
C ALA A 78 27.57 19.86 3.05
N TRP A 79 26.44 19.20 2.77
CA TRP A 79 25.10 19.67 3.12
C TRP A 79 24.84 19.45 4.61
N ILE A 80 24.59 20.52 5.36
CA ILE A 80 24.49 20.46 6.82
C ILE A 80 23.04 20.32 7.29
N PHE A 81 22.81 19.36 8.20
CA PHE A 81 21.51 19.14 8.81
C PHE A 81 21.09 20.30 9.73
N PRO A 82 19.78 20.66 9.73
CA PRO A 82 19.22 21.49 10.79
C PRO A 82 19.10 20.69 12.10
N SER A 83 18.70 21.37 13.19
CA SER A 83 18.40 20.71 14.47
C SER A 83 17.19 19.78 14.35
N ILE A 84 17.45 18.49 14.15
CA ILE A 84 16.46 17.41 14.08
C ILE A 84 16.86 16.32 15.07
N THR A 85 15.91 15.93 15.91
CA THR A 85 16.11 14.83 16.86
C THR A 85 15.72 13.51 16.22
N LEU A 86 16.68 12.60 16.08
CA LEU A 86 16.47 11.22 15.65
C LEU A 86 16.46 10.30 16.88
N PHE A 87 15.29 9.73 17.19
CA PHE A 87 15.11 8.82 18.32
C PHE A 87 15.80 7.47 18.10
N PRO A 88 16.06 6.68 19.17
CA PRO A 88 16.55 5.30 19.05
C PRO A 88 15.67 4.47 18.12
N ASN A 89 16.30 3.71 17.23
CA ASN A 89 15.63 2.96 16.15
C ASN A 89 14.83 3.82 15.16
N GLY A 90 15.02 5.14 15.19
CA GLY A 90 14.37 6.07 14.28
C GLY A 90 15.05 6.09 12.91
N TYR A 91 14.24 6.35 11.90
CA TYR A 91 14.65 6.54 10.51
C TYR A 91 14.40 7.99 10.08
N LEU A 92 15.26 8.53 9.22
CA LEU A 92 15.08 9.84 8.60
C LEU A 92 15.42 9.76 7.11
N THR A 93 14.44 10.05 6.26
CA THR A 93 14.65 10.17 4.82
C THR A 93 15.00 11.61 4.44
N VAL A 94 16.00 11.76 3.57
CA VAL A 94 16.45 13.02 2.98
C VAL A 94 16.44 12.87 1.47
N PHE A 95 15.78 13.77 0.75
CA PHE A 95 15.79 13.75 -0.70
C PHE A 95 17.09 14.33 -1.25
N ALA A 96 17.86 13.52 -1.99
CA ALA A 96 19.04 13.96 -2.71
C ALA A 96 18.64 14.62 -4.05
N SER A 97 17.98 15.77 -3.96
CA SER A 97 17.24 16.36 -5.09
C SER A 97 17.94 17.55 -5.77
N GLY A 98 18.95 18.14 -5.12
CA GLY A 98 19.55 19.41 -5.52
C GLY A 98 18.77 20.66 -5.08
N LYS A 99 17.62 20.52 -4.41
CA LYS A 99 16.75 21.66 -4.03
C LYS A 99 17.28 22.47 -2.83
N ASN A 100 18.22 21.92 -2.05
CA ASN A 100 18.85 22.56 -0.89
C ASN A 100 17.86 23.14 0.15
N ARG A 101 17.01 22.28 0.72
CA ARG A 101 16.01 22.65 1.74
C ARG A 101 16.34 21.99 3.07
N SER A 102 16.62 22.80 4.09
CA SER A 102 17.06 22.35 5.42
C SER A 102 16.14 22.85 6.54
N SER A 103 14.84 23.00 6.27
CA SER A 103 13.87 23.41 7.30
C SER A 103 13.37 22.19 8.06
N ALA A 104 13.41 22.21 9.40
CA ALA A 104 12.80 21.17 10.23
C ALA A 104 11.26 21.13 10.17
N GLN A 105 10.63 22.05 9.41
CA GLN A 105 9.17 22.13 9.23
C GLN A 105 8.68 21.49 7.93
N GLY A 106 9.53 20.76 7.21
CA GLY A 106 9.18 20.06 5.98
C GLY A 106 10.22 19.00 5.62
N PRO A 107 10.02 18.28 4.50
CA PRO A 107 11.00 17.34 3.98
C PRO A 107 12.35 18.00 3.72
N LEU A 108 13.42 17.23 3.93
CA LEU A 108 14.79 17.69 3.75
C LEU A 108 15.29 17.38 2.35
N HIS A 109 16.03 18.32 1.77
CA HIS A 109 16.61 18.19 0.44
C HIS A 109 18.07 18.61 0.44
N THR A 110 18.97 17.72 0.03
CA THR A 110 20.38 18.09 -0.17
C THR A 110 20.54 19.07 -1.34
N HIS A 111 21.71 19.71 -1.44
CA HIS A 111 22.06 20.58 -2.57
C HIS A 111 22.65 19.81 -3.77
N PHE A 112 22.79 18.50 -3.66
CA PHE A 112 23.29 17.61 -4.70
C PHE A 112 22.27 16.53 -5.07
N ARG A 113 22.59 15.74 -6.10
CA ARG A 113 21.82 14.57 -6.55
C ARG A 113 22.73 13.35 -6.56
N LEU A 114 22.15 12.16 -6.61
CA LEU A 114 22.92 10.93 -6.72
C LEU A 114 23.02 10.51 -8.19
N SER A 115 24.17 9.99 -8.62
CA SER A 115 24.31 9.35 -9.94
C SER A 115 23.91 7.89 -9.91
N GLN A 116 23.03 7.50 -10.83
CA GLN A 116 22.70 6.10 -11.10
C GLN A 116 23.95 5.24 -11.41
N GLU A 117 25.02 5.81 -11.97
CA GLU A 117 26.29 5.11 -12.30
C GLU A 117 27.23 4.94 -11.09
N GLY A 118 26.86 5.51 -9.94
CA GLY A 118 27.64 5.53 -8.70
C GLY A 118 28.49 6.79 -8.53
N ASP A 119 28.40 7.41 -7.35
CA ASP A 119 29.21 8.54 -6.88
C ASP A 119 29.80 8.27 -5.49
N TYR A 120 30.67 9.16 -5.00
CA TYR A 120 31.00 9.19 -3.58
C TYR A 120 29.74 9.57 -2.78
N LEU A 121 29.59 9.02 -1.58
CA LEU A 121 28.52 9.41 -0.65
C LEU A 121 29.02 9.22 0.77
N ALA A 122 28.90 10.23 1.62
CA ALA A 122 29.23 10.12 3.03
C ALA A 122 28.27 10.88 3.95
N LEU A 123 28.08 10.33 5.14
CA LEU A 123 27.54 11.00 6.32
C LEU A 123 28.72 11.40 7.21
N LEU A 124 28.73 12.64 7.68
CA LEU A 124 29.78 13.24 8.49
C LEU A 124 29.22 13.64 9.87
N THR A 125 30.01 13.45 10.93
CA THR A 125 29.73 14.01 12.25
C THR A 125 29.91 15.53 12.25
N PRO A 126 29.43 16.26 13.28
CA PRO A 126 29.66 17.71 13.41
C PRO A 126 31.14 18.13 13.40
N GLU A 127 32.04 17.24 13.80
CA GLU A 127 33.49 17.44 13.77
C GLU A 127 34.11 17.21 12.39
N GLY A 128 33.32 16.75 11.41
CA GLY A 128 33.78 16.39 10.06
C GLY A 128 34.36 14.98 9.96
N GLU A 129 34.15 14.11 10.96
CA GLU A 129 34.57 12.72 10.90
C GLU A 129 33.58 11.90 10.07
N ILE A 130 34.06 10.91 9.31
CA ILE A 130 33.18 10.03 8.54
C ILE A 130 32.38 9.15 9.50
N ALA A 131 31.05 9.31 9.47
CA ALA A 131 30.15 8.32 9.99
C ALA A 131 30.09 7.14 9.00
N THR A 132 29.32 7.26 7.93
CA THR A 132 29.23 6.24 6.88
C THR A 132 29.82 6.79 5.58
N ALA A 133 30.51 5.97 4.78
CA ALA A 133 30.95 6.41 3.45
C ALA A 133 31.02 5.28 2.42
N PHE A 134 30.62 5.59 1.20
CA PHE A 134 30.75 4.77 0.00
C PHE A 134 31.84 5.35 -0.89
N ALA A 135 33.00 4.69 -0.93
CA ALA A 135 34.21 5.21 -1.56
C ALA A 135 34.91 4.14 -2.44
N PRO A 136 35.53 4.53 -3.57
CA PRO A 136 35.51 5.87 -4.17
C PRO A 136 34.14 6.24 -4.76
N LYS A 137 33.27 5.25 -4.98
CA LYS A 137 31.86 5.43 -5.30
C LYS A 137 31.03 4.22 -4.85
N TYR A 138 29.72 4.39 -4.66
CA TYR A 138 28.79 3.25 -4.54
C TYR A 138 28.58 2.55 -5.88
N ALA A 139 27.98 1.35 -5.84
CA ALA A 139 27.70 0.55 -7.02
C ALA A 139 26.53 1.14 -7.85
N SER A 140 26.56 0.97 -9.17
CA SER A 140 25.51 1.49 -10.06
C SER A 140 24.15 0.90 -9.73
N GLN A 141 23.11 1.73 -9.68
CA GLN A 141 21.76 1.30 -9.32
C GLN A 141 20.84 1.11 -10.53
N SER A 142 19.83 0.27 -10.36
CA SER A 142 18.70 0.13 -11.29
C SER A 142 17.49 0.89 -10.77
N ILE A 143 16.57 1.20 -11.66
CA ILE A 143 15.33 1.92 -11.30
C ILE A 143 14.60 1.15 -10.20
N ASP A 144 14.18 1.88 -9.16
CA ASP A 144 13.43 1.37 -8.01
C ASP A 144 14.11 0.22 -7.22
N VAL A 145 15.42 0.03 -7.40
CA VAL A 145 16.25 -0.86 -6.59
C VAL A 145 17.19 -0.01 -5.76
N SER A 146 17.00 0.01 -4.44
CA SER A 146 17.86 0.76 -3.51
C SER A 146 19.11 -0.03 -3.15
N TYR A 147 20.06 0.65 -2.52
CA TYR A 147 21.27 0.07 -1.96
C TYR A 147 21.32 0.39 -0.47
N GLY A 148 21.51 -0.62 0.37
CA GLY A 148 21.36 -0.45 1.81
C GLY A 148 22.00 -1.55 2.63
N ALA A 149 22.12 -1.29 3.92
CA ALA A 149 22.57 -2.24 4.92
C ALA A 149 21.48 -3.32 5.07
N GLY A 150 21.63 -4.41 4.34
CA GLY A 150 20.76 -5.57 4.42
C GLY A 150 21.47 -6.72 5.10
N VAL A 151 20.70 -7.75 5.46
CA VAL A 151 21.32 -9.02 5.79
C VAL A 151 21.76 -9.65 4.48
N LEU A 152 23.08 -9.72 4.26
CA LEU A 152 23.69 -10.45 3.15
C LEU A 152 23.35 -11.93 3.36
N GLN A 153 22.26 -12.39 2.73
CA GLN A 153 21.81 -13.77 2.72
C GLN A 153 21.82 -14.42 4.13
N ALA A 154 20.88 -14.05 5.00
CA ALA A 154 20.57 -14.92 6.14
C ALA A 154 19.85 -16.16 5.62
N ASP A 155 20.33 -17.34 6.03
CA ASP A 155 19.52 -18.54 5.92
C ASP A 155 18.27 -18.34 6.79
N GLU A 156 17.13 -18.11 6.14
CA GLU A 156 15.84 -18.14 6.80
C GLU A 156 15.48 -19.58 7.11
N GLN A 157 15.27 -19.86 8.39
CA GLN A 157 14.76 -21.13 8.87
C GLN A 157 13.35 -20.92 9.43
N THR A 158 12.36 -21.51 8.80
CA THR A 158 11.02 -21.59 9.39
C THR A 158 11.04 -22.55 10.59
N LEU A 159 10.85 -22.02 11.80
CA LEU A 159 10.78 -22.78 13.06
C LEU A 159 9.37 -23.33 13.31
N LEU A 160 8.35 -22.55 12.97
CA LEU A 160 6.94 -22.94 13.01
C LEU A 160 6.30 -22.55 11.67
N PRO A 161 6.03 -23.51 10.76
CA PRO A 161 5.43 -23.19 9.47
C PRO A 161 3.93 -22.91 9.58
N ALA A 162 3.38 -22.21 8.57
CA ALA A 162 1.94 -22.11 8.39
C ALA A 162 1.30 -23.50 8.29
N ARG A 163 0.05 -23.61 8.74
CA ARG A 163 -0.73 -24.86 8.81
C ARG A 163 -0.11 -25.95 9.68
N SER A 164 0.79 -25.58 10.61
CA SER A 164 1.27 -26.47 11.68
C SER A 164 0.12 -26.93 12.58
N ARG A 165 0.32 -28.03 13.32
CA ARG A 165 -0.64 -28.52 14.32
C ARG A 165 -1.01 -27.38 15.29
N ALA A 166 -2.31 -27.24 15.55
CA ALA A 166 -2.84 -26.28 16.50
C ALA A 166 -3.88 -26.92 17.42
N THR A 167 -3.95 -26.46 18.66
CA THR A 167 -5.05 -26.71 19.59
C THR A 167 -5.64 -25.37 20.01
N ALA A 168 -6.94 -25.32 20.28
CA ALA A 168 -7.61 -24.11 20.73
C ALA A 168 -8.69 -24.39 21.78
N TRP A 169 -8.87 -23.45 22.68
CA TRP A 169 -9.97 -23.43 23.63
C TRP A 169 -10.65 -22.08 23.63
N ILE A 170 -11.98 -22.12 23.59
CA ILE A 170 -12.83 -20.95 23.75
C ILE A 170 -13.10 -20.85 25.25
N PRO A 171 -12.47 -19.91 25.96
CA PRO A 171 -12.53 -19.87 27.40
C PRO A 171 -13.94 -19.53 27.91
N ASP A 172 -14.33 -20.22 28.99
CA ASP A 172 -15.57 -19.97 29.75
C ASP A 172 -15.28 -19.56 31.21
N SER A 173 -14.01 -19.49 31.58
CA SER A 173 -13.54 -19.24 32.94
C SER A 173 -12.06 -18.86 32.95
N SER A 174 -11.60 -18.26 34.05
CA SER A 174 -10.20 -17.85 34.25
C SER A 174 -9.27 -18.99 34.68
N GLN A 175 -9.74 -20.24 34.65
CA GLN A 175 -9.06 -21.38 35.28
C GLN A 175 -7.64 -21.63 34.74
N TRP A 176 -7.36 -21.22 33.50
CA TRP A 176 -6.09 -21.49 32.82
C TRP A 176 -5.26 -20.24 32.50
N ASP A 177 -5.74 -19.04 32.84
CA ASP A 177 -5.16 -17.72 32.47
C ASP A 177 -3.67 -17.55 32.80
N SER A 178 -3.14 -18.35 33.73
CA SER A 178 -1.74 -18.27 34.17
C SER A 178 -0.86 -19.46 33.75
N THR A 179 -1.44 -20.49 33.12
CA THR A 179 -0.76 -21.77 32.88
C THR A 179 -0.82 -22.24 31.43
N TRP A 180 -1.85 -21.88 30.67
CA TRP A 180 -2.10 -22.40 29.31
C TRP A 180 -0.99 -22.07 28.30
N MET A 181 -0.13 -21.09 28.58
CA MET A 181 0.97 -20.67 27.68
C MET A 181 2.25 -21.50 27.85
N ARG A 182 2.33 -22.36 28.87
CA ARG A 182 3.54 -23.12 29.20
C ARG A 182 3.63 -24.40 28.37
N PRO A 183 4.84 -24.87 28.00
CA PRO A 183 5.01 -26.14 27.29
C PRO A 183 4.34 -27.32 28.02
N SER A 184 4.52 -27.39 29.35
CA SER A 184 4.03 -28.48 30.18
C SER A 184 2.51 -28.52 30.42
N PHE A 185 1.72 -27.63 29.82
CA PHE A 185 0.27 -27.61 29.99
C PHE A 185 -0.38 -28.67 29.08
N ASP A 186 -1.28 -29.46 29.66
CA ASP A 186 -2.03 -30.50 28.94
C ASP A 186 -3.25 -29.90 28.23
N ASP A 187 -3.14 -29.77 26.91
CA ASP A 187 -4.21 -29.29 26.02
C ASP A 187 -4.95 -30.43 25.30
N GLY A 188 -4.78 -31.69 25.73
CA GLY A 188 -5.37 -32.85 25.05
C GLY A 188 -6.90 -32.86 24.99
N SER A 189 -7.56 -32.02 25.79
CA SER A 189 -9.01 -31.82 25.79
C SER A 189 -9.51 -30.67 24.89
N TRP A 190 -8.60 -29.89 24.33
CA TRP A 190 -8.91 -28.73 23.47
C TRP A 190 -9.27 -29.19 22.05
N VAL A 191 -9.98 -28.34 21.30
CA VAL A 191 -10.24 -28.64 19.89
C VAL A 191 -8.92 -28.59 19.13
N SER A 192 -8.72 -29.49 18.17
CA SER A 192 -7.46 -29.60 17.44
C SER A 192 -7.67 -29.49 15.94
N GLY A 193 -6.64 -28.99 15.25
CA GLY A 193 -6.62 -28.77 13.81
C GLY A 193 -5.24 -28.28 13.37
N THR A 194 -5.23 -27.36 12.42
CA THR A 194 -4.00 -26.70 11.94
C THR A 194 -4.07 -25.19 12.18
N SER A 195 -2.93 -24.49 12.11
CA SER A 195 -2.88 -23.03 12.29
C SER A 195 -3.71 -22.30 11.23
N ALA A 196 -4.01 -21.01 11.48
CA ALA A 196 -5.24 -20.34 11.05
C ALA A 196 -6.44 -20.75 11.91
N VAL A 197 -6.32 -20.49 13.21
CA VAL A 197 -7.41 -20.61 14.18
C VAL A 197 -8.38 -19.47 13.95
N GLY A 198 -9.65 -19.76 13.71
CA GLY A 198 -10.59 -18.70 13.35
C GLY A 198 -11.90 -19.16 12.74
N TYR A 199 -12.58 -18.23 12.07
CA TYR A 199 -13.81 -18.46 11.33
C TYR A 199 -14.07 -17.34 10.30
N ASP A 200 -14.92 -17.61 9.31
CA ASP A 200 -15.32 -16.71 8.20
C ASP A 200 -14.22 -16.22 7.24
N TYR A 201 -12.99 -16.74 7.34
CA TYR A 201 -11.95 -16.68 6.31
C TYR A 201 -11.90 -17.96 5.45
N ALA A 202 -12.96 -18.20 4.66
CA ALA A 202 -13.12 -19.44 3.89
C ALA A 202 -11.89 -19.76 3.00
N GLY A 203 -11.39 -20.99 3.07
CA GLY A 203 -10.19 -21.46 2.36
C GLY A 203 -8.87 -21.28 3.11
N LEU A 204 -8.85 -20.42 4.14
CA LEU A 204 -7.68 -20.20 5.00
C LEU A 204 -7.76 -20.92 6.35
N ILE A 205 -8.95 -21.02 6.96
CA ILE A 205 -9.13 -21.58 8.33
C ILE A 205 -8.70 -23.04 8.42
N GLY A 206 -7.71 -23.30 9.28
CA GLY A 206 -7.18 -24.61 9.60
C GLY A 206 -7.73 -25.22 10.89
N LEU A 207 -8.28 -24.39 11.79
CA LEU A 207 -8.95 -24.79 13.03
C LEU A 207 -10.15 -23.88 13.29
N ASN A 208 -11.35 -24.41 13.11
CA ASN A 208 -12.58 -23.64 13.23
C ASN A 208 -12.99 -23.46 14.70
N VAL A 209 -13.16 -22.21 15.13
CA VAL A 209 -13.62 -21.83 16.48
C VAL A 209 -14.89 -20.97 16.44
N ALA A 210 -15.75 -21.14 15.44
CA ALA A 210 -16.96 -20.34 15.23
C ALA A 210 -17.96 -20.36 16.41
N THR A 211 -17.87 -21.35 17.29
CA THR A 211 -18.66 -21.39 18.54
C THR A 211 -18.26 -20.31 19.56
N MET A 212 -17.21 -19.55 19.28
CA MET A 212 -16.82 -18.35 20.01
C MET A 212 -17.84 -17.22 19.83
N ARG A 213 -18.49 -17.12 18.66
CA ARG A 213 -19.47 -16.08 18.36
C ARG A 213 -20.64 -16.09 19.33
N GLY A 214 -20.93 -14.93 19.89
CA GLY A 214 -21.99 -14.71 20.87
C GLY A 214 -21.70 -15.27 22.26
N ASN A 215 -20.51 -15.85 22.48
CA ASN A 215 -20.14 -16.49 23.74
C ASN A 215 -19.01 -15.74 24.48
N THR A 216 -17.88 -15.51 23.81
CA THR A 216 -16.73 -14.79 24.37
C THR A 216 -15.95 -14.07 23.26
N THR A 217 -15.14 -13.08 23.63
CA THR A 217 -14.24 -12.35 22.73
C THR A 217 -12.84 -12.94 22.66
N SER A 218 -12.59 -14.03 23.37
CA SER A 218 -11.26 -14.66 23.40
C SER A 218 -11.23 -16.05 22.77
N VAL A 219 -10.06 -16.42 22.26
CA VAL A 219 -9.64 -17.81 22.09
C VAL A 219 -8.21 -17.98 22.61
N TYR A 220 -7.94 -19.08 23.30
CA TYR A 220 -6.57 -19.50 23.62
C TYR A 220 -6.14 -20.52 22.57
N ALA A 221 -5.08 -20.24 21.82
CA ALA A 221 -4.57 -21.10 20.76
C ALA A 221 -3.12 -21.49 21.04
N ARG A 222 -2.77 -22.77 20.90
CA ARG A 222 -1.42 -23.30 21.10
C ARG A 222 -0.92 -23.95 19.82
N PHE A 223 0.34 -23.69 19.51
CA PHE A 223 1.05 -24.18 18.33
C PHE A 223 2.36 -24.86 18.80
N PRO A 224 2.31 -26.16 19.11
CA PRO A 224 3.52 -26.89 19.52
C PRO A 224 4.45 -27.11 18.32
N PHE A 225 5.76 -27.02 18.55
CA PHE A 225 6.80 -27.34 17.58
C PHE A 225 8.02 -27.94 18.28
N GLU A 226 8.79 -28.73 17.54
CA GLU A 226 9.97 -29.40 18.07
C GLU A 226 11.25 -28.87 17.41
N LEU A 227 12.31 -28.72 18.21
CA LEU A 227 13.64 -28.35 17.75
C LEU A 227 14.64 -29.44 18.17
N ASP A 228 15.33 -30.08 17.22
CA ASP A 228 16.39 -31.06 17.53
C ASP A 228 17.52 -30.43 18.37
N THR A 229 17.88 -29.21 17.99
CA THR A 229 18.78 -28.30 18.72
C THR A 229 18.27 -26.87 18.51
N VAL A 230 18.54 -25.96 19.46
CA VAL A 230 18.21 -24.54 19.25
C VAL A 230 19.18 -23.99 18.18
N PRO A 231 18.68 -23.54 17.02
CA PRO A 231 19.54 -22.99 15.98
C PRO A 231 20.20 -21.69 16.48
N ASN A 232 21.38 -21.38 15.95
CA ASN A 232 22.08 -20.14 16.28
C ASN A 232 21.43 -18.98 15.52
N LEU A 233 20.42 -18.36 16.14
CA LEU A 233 19.64 -17.27 15.55
C LEU A 233 20.16 -15.92 16.02
N ASP A 234 20.25 -14.97 15.09
CA ASP A 234 20.45 -13.55 15.40
C ASP A 234 19.11 -12.81 15.47
N ARG A 235 18.18 -13.19 14.59
CA ARG A 235 16.84 -12.60 14.52
C ARG A 235 15.76 -13.66 14.58
N MET A 236 14.64 -13.33 15.21
CA MET A 236 13.45 -14.18 15.21
C MET A 236 12.21 -13.32 14.97
N ILE A 237 11.45 -13.66 13.94
CA ILE A 237 10.24 -12.95 13.51
C ILE A 237 9.01 -13.79 13.80
N LEU A 238 8.03 -13.19 14.47
CA LEU A 238 6.65 -13.67 14.45
C LEU A 238 5.96 -13.05 13.24
N ARG A 239 5.78 -13.84 12.19
CA ARG A 239 4.97 -13.47 11.03
C ARG A 239 3.54 -13.90 11.30
N ILE A 240 2.63 -12.96 11.48
CA ILE A 240 1.26 -13.25 11.88
C ILE A 240 0.24 -12.57 10.97
N ARG A 241 -0.77 -13.34 10.56
CA ARG A 241 -2.03 -12.83 10.01
C ARG A 241 -3.07 -12.94 11.11
N TYR A 242 -3.66 -11.82 11.50
CA TYR A 242 -4.63 -11.80 12.58
C TYR A 242 -5.78 -10.82 12.32
N GLU A 243 -6.94 -11.13 12.86
CA GLU A 243 -8.10 -10.24 12.93
C GLU A 243 -8.23 -9.70 14.35
N ASP A 244 -8.72 -8.46 14.44
CA ASP A 244 -8.88 -7.66 15.67
C ASP A 244 -7.62 -7.50 16.53
N GLY A 245 -7.27 -8.45 17.39
CA GLY A 245 -6.12 -8.33 18.29
C GLY A 245 -5.55 -9.66 18.75
N TYR A 246 -4.34 -9.62 19.32
CA TYR A 246 -3.71 -10.81 19.89
C TYR A 246 -2.69 -10.48 20.98
N VAL A 247 -2.40 -11.49 21.82
CA VAL A 247 -1.22 -11.52 22.70
C VAL A 247 -0.50 -12.85 22.50
N ALA A 248 0.77 -12.80 22.08
CA ALA A 248 1.60 -13.96 21.81
C ALA A 248 2.61 -14.23 22.93
N TYR A 249 2.79 -15.52 23.22
CA TYR A 249 3.68 -16.06 24.24
C TYR A 249 4.55 -17.15 23.64
N LEU A 250 5.84 -17.13 23.94
CA LEU A 250 6.76 -18.22 23.63
C LEU A 250 7.16 -18.89 24.94
N ASN A 251 6.89 -20.19 25.07
CA ASN A 251 7.20 -21.00 26.25
C ASN A 251 6.77 -20.36 27.59
N GLY A 252 5.64 -19.65 27.58
CA GLY A 252 5.03 -19.04 28.77
C GLY A 252 5.44 -17.58 29.05
N LYS A 253 6.32 -16.97 28.25
CA LYS A 253 6.66 -15.53 28.36
C LYS A 253 6.05 -14.77 27.19
N GLN A 254 5.42 -13.63 27.45
CA GLN A 254 4.86 -12.76 26.41
C GLN A 254 5.98 -12.21 25.53
N VAL A 255 5.78 -12.24 24.21
CA VAL A 255 6.78 -11.83 23.21
C VAL A 255 6.27 -10.78 22.23
N ALA A 256 4.96 -10.72 21.99
CA ALA A 256 4.34 -9.71 21.13
C ALA A 256 2.87 -9.52 21.51
N ALA A 257 2.30 -8.37 21.21
CA ALA A 257 0.87 -8.10 21.29
C ALA A 257 0.50 -6.99 20.32
N ASP A 258 -0.73 -7.01 19.84
CA ASP A 258 -1.32 -5.87 19.16
C ASP A 258 -2.83 -5.78 19.43
N ASN A 259 -3.33 -4.55 19.52
CA ASN A 259 -4.69 -4.20 19.93
C ASN A 259 -5.16 -4.85 21.25
N ASP A 260 -4.26 -5.26 22.13
CA ASP A 260 -4.61 -5.84 23.43
C ASP A 260 -5.10 -4.78 24.44
N PRO A 261 -5.99 -5.15 25.38
CA PRO A 261 -6.40 -4.25 26.44
C PRO A 261 -5.33 -4.14 27.53
N SER A 262 -5.28 -3.00 28.23
CA SER A 262 -4.32 -2.76 29.32
C SER A 262 -4.38 -3.77 30.48
N THR A 263 -5.41 -4.60 30.54
CA THR A 263 -5.53 -5.71 31.50
C THR A 263 -6.15 -6.91 30.79
N LEU A 264 -5.35 -7.97 30.66
CA LEU A 264 -5.72 -9.20 29.98
C LEU A 264 -6.38 -10.19 30.93
N ASN A 265 -7.46 -10.84 30.49
CA ASN A 265 -8.12 -11.96 31.16
C ASN A 265 -8.87 -12.81 30.11
N TRP A 266 -9.38 -13.97 30.51
CA TRP A 266 -10.05 -14.91 29.59
C TRP A 266 -11.21 -14.38 28.75
N GLN A 267 -11.84 -13.26 29.11
CA GLN A 267 -12.92 -12.63 28.35
C GLN A 267 -12.52 -11.22 27.84
N SER A 268 -11.22 -10.97 27.70
CA SER A 268 -10.71 -9.77 27.07
C SER A 268 -11.11 -9.72 25.59
N GLY A 269 -11.41 -8.52 25.10
CA GLY A 269 -11.59 -8.26 23.68
C GLY A 269 -10.52 -7.29 23.18
N SER A 270 -10.40 -7.21 21.85
CA SER A 270 -9.51 -6.27 21.20
C SER A 270 -9.95 -4.83 21.48
N THR A 271 -9.01 -3.92 21.61
CA THR A 271 -9.27 -2.47 21.80
C THR A 271 -9.72 -1.79 20.52
N GLN A 272 -9.40 -2.36 19.36
CA GLN A 272 -9.68 -1.82 18.04
C GLN A 272 -10.06 -2.92 17.06
N ASN A 273 -10.79 -2.55 16.01
CA ASN A 273 -11.11 -3.46 14.92
C ASN A 273 -9.97 -3.46 13.91
N ARG A 274 -9.47 -4.63 13.52
CA ARG A 274 -8.51 -4.76 12.40
C ARG A 274 -9.26 -5.23 11.16
N PRO A 275 -9.42 -4.40 10.11
CA PRO A 275 -10.27 -4.73 8.96
C PRO A 275 -9.87 -6.03 8.26
N ASP A 276 -10.83 -6.79 7.73
CA ASP A 276 -10.61 -8.12 7.12
C ASP A 276 -9.58 -8.10 5.99
N GLY A 277 -9.50 -6.98 5.26
CA GLY A 277 -8.53 -6.79 4.19
C GLY A 277 -7.09 -6.63 4.65
N GLU A 278 -6.87 -6.22 5.90
CA GLU A 278 -5.57 -6.18 6.54
C GLU A 278 -5.28 -7.46 7.33
N ALA A 279 -6.31 -8.19 7.78
CA ALA A 279 -6.16 -9.40 8.57
C ALA A 279 -5.46 -10.53 7.82
N VAL A 280 -5.65 -10.61 6.50
CA VAL A 280 -5.01 -11.61 5.62
C VAL A 280 -3.59 -11.22 5.18
N ASN A 281 -3.18 -9.98 5.42
CA ASN A 281 -1.83 -9.52 5.12
C ASN A 281 -0.91 -9.86 6.30
N PRO A 282 0.21 -10.55 6.06
CA PRO A 282 1.13 -10.88 7.13
C PRO A 282 1.75 -9.62 7.72
N VAL A 283 1.87 -9.59 9.05
CA VAL A 283 2.64 -8.60 9.81
C VAL A 283 3.85 -9.31 10.39
N ASP A 284 5.03 -8.76 10.16
CA ASP A 284 6.27 -9.26 10.72
C ASP A 284 6.60 -8.49 12.01
N VAL A 285 6.64 -9.20 13.14
CA VAL A 285 6.99 -8.64 14.44
C VAL A 285 8.33 -9.20 14.88
N ASP A 286 9.29 -8.31 15.12
CA ASP A 286 10.60 -8.69 15.65
C ASP A 286 10.48 -9.11 17.11
N ILE A 287 10.77 -10.39 17.37
CA ILE A 287 10.79 -10.99 18.70
C ILE A 287 12.16 -11.61 19.00
N SER A 288 13.23 -11.03 18.46
CA SER A 288 14.60 -11.53 18.64
C SER A 288 15.02 -11.57 20.11
N SER A 289 14.48 -10.67 20.95
CA SER A 289 14.68 -10.70 22.40
C SER A 289 14.15 -11.97 23.10
N ALA A 290 13.39 -12.80 22.38
CA ALA A 290 12.81 -14.05 22.86
C ALA A 290 13.57 -15.31 22.41
N ILE A 291 14.66 -15.19 21.65
CA ILE A 291 15.46 -16.33 21.17
C ILE A 291 15.92 -17.23 22.33
N ASP A 292 16.35 -16.63 23.44
CA ASP A 292 16.79 -17.34 24.66
C ASP A 292 15.68 -18.15 25.36
N LEU A 293 14.43 -18.04 24.91
CA LEU A 293 13.31 -18.84 25.41
C LEU A 293 13.19 -20.18 24.68
N LEU A 294 13.80 -20.34 23.50
CA LEU A 294 13.78 -21.59 22.75
C LEU A 294 14.53 -22.67 23.52
N MET A 295 13.98 -23.88 23.50
CA MET A 295 14.56 -25.05 24.16
C MET A 295 14.82 -26.16 23.15
N PRO A 296 15.86 -26.99 23.33
CA PRO A 296 15.92 -28.27 22.63
C PRO A 296 14.71 -29.13 23.01
N GLY A 297 14.08 -29.76 22.03
CA GLY A 297 12.84 -30.52 22.18
C GLY A 297 11.58 -29.68 21.99
N GLU A 298 10.57 -29.92 22.83
CA GLU A 298 9.24 -29.33 22.69
C GLU A 298 9.21 -27.85 23.07
N ASN A 299 8.66 -27.04 22.18
CA ASN A 299 8.37 -25.63 22.36
C ASN A 299 6.89 -25.37 22.06
N VAL A 300 6.34 -24.29 22.60
CA VAL A 300 4.98 -23.84 22.28
C VAL A 300 4.95 -22.34 22.01
N LEU A 301 4.42 -21.97 20.85
CA LEU A 301 3.89 -20.63 20.62
C LEU A 301 2.42 -20.65 21.06
N ALA A 302 2.06 -19.79 22.00
CA ALA A 302 0.71 -19.65 22.53
C ALA A 302 0.18 -18.26 22.16
N ILE A 303 -1.03 -18.17 21.62
CA ILE A 303 -1.65 -16.90 21.24
C ILE A 303 -3.04 -16.78 21.84
N HIS A 304 -3.26 -15.70 22.59
CA HIS A 304 -4.59 -15.26 23.00
C HIS A 304 -5.15 -14.41 21.85
N GLY A 305 -6.02 -15.00 21.03
CA GLY A 305 -6.73 -14.28 19.98
C GLY A 305 -7.91 -13.51 20.55
N LEU A 306 -8.09 -12.26 20.10
CA LEU A 306 -9.04 -11.31 20.65
C LEU A 306 -9.94 -10.76 19.54
N ASN A 307 -11.25 -10.96 19.67
CA ASN A 307 -12.24 -10.22 18.90
C ASN A 307 -12.58 -8.90 19.60
N GLN A 308 -12.90 -7.88 18.85
CA GLN A 308 -13.34 -6.57 19.35
C GLN A 308 -14.70 -6.67 20.03
N GLY A 309 -15.59 -7.52 19.51
CA GLY A 309 -16.96 -7.68 20.03
C GLY A 309 -17.42 -9.13 20.11
N LEU A 310 -18.40 -9.39 20.99
CA LEU A 310 -19.00 -10.72 21.16
C LEU A 310 -19.65 -11.24 19.87
N THR A 311 -20.07 -10.33 18.98
CA THR A 311 -20.75 -10.67 17.73
C THR A 311 -19.88 -10.39 16.51
N SER A 312 -18.55 -10.27 16.67
CA SER A 312 -17.63 -10.16 15.52
C SER A 312 -17.92 -11.29 14.53
N SER A 313 -17.94 -10.92 13.24
CA SER A 313 -18.27 -11.83 12.15
C SER A 313 -17.20 -12.88 11.94
N ASP A 314 -15.96 -12.54 12.24
CA ASP A 314 -14.77 -13.24 11.82
C ASP A 314 -13.74 -13.31 12.96
N LEU A 315 -12.71 -14.13 12.72
CA LEU A 315 -11.51 -14.25 13.53
C LEU A 315 -10.45 -14.93 12.67
N LEU A 316 -9.21 -14.47 12.74
CA LEU A 316 -8.06 -15.14 12.17
C LEU A 316 -6.89 -15.04 13.14
N ILE A 317 -6.22 -16.16 13.39
CA ILE A 317 -4.92 -16.24 14.05
C ILE A 317 -4.07 -17.27 13.30
N LEU A 318 -3.22 -16.79 12.41
CA LEU A 318 -2.31 -17.60 11.61
C LEU A 318 -0.87 -17.11 11.82
N PRO A 319 -0.16 -17.71 12.82
CA PRO A 319 1.23 -17.41 13.06
C PRO A 319 2.17 -18.34 12.28
N GLU A 320 3.34 -17.79 12.00
CA GLU A 320 4.54 -18.46 11.51
C GLU A 320 5.71 -17.92 12.35
N LEU A 321 6.65 -18.79 12.73
CA LEU A 321 7.86 -18.39 13.45
C LEU A 321 9.06 -18.59 12.55
N ILE A 322 9.76 -17.51 12.23
CA ILE A 322 10.89 -17.49 11.30
C ILE A 322 12.14 -17.12 12.10
N GLY A 323 13.12 -18.02 12.11
CA GLY A 323 14.46 -17.74 12.61
C GLY A 323 15.34 -17.31 11.45
N GLN A 324 16.17 -16.30 11.69
CA GLN A 324 17.25 -15.92 10.77
C GLN A 324 18.56 -16.17 11.49
N THR A 325 19.38 -17.05 10.91
CA THR A 325 20.72 -17.26 11.43
C THR A 325 21.60 -16.07 11.09
N ARG A 326 22.61 -15.83 11.93
CA ARG A 326 23.73 -15.00 11.54
C ARG A 326 24.27 -15.52 10.21
N PRO A 327 24.33 -14.71 9.13
CA PRO A 327 25.22 -15.08 8.05
C PRO A 327 26.61 -15.22 8.68
N GLU A 328 27.40 -16.22 8.29
CA GLU A 328 28.84 -16.16 8.58
C GLU A 328 29.52 -14.93 7.92
N GLY A 329 28.77 -14.05 7.25
CA GLY A 329 29.16 -12.71 6.79
C GLY A 329 28.67 -11.57 7.68
N GLU A 330 29.48 -10.52 7.76
CA GLU A 330 29.18 -9.25 8.42
C GLU A 330 27.92 -8.58 7.83
N MET A 331 27.20 -7.74 8.60
CA MET A 331 26.26 -6.78 8.00
C MET A 331 27.01 -6.02 6.90
N GLY A 332 26.51 -6.10 5.67
CA GLY A 332 27.14 -5.48 4.52
C GLY A 332 26.10 -4.80 3.64
N TYR A 333 26.57 -3.86 2.83
CA TYR A 333 25.70 -3.16 1.91
C TYR A 333 25.45 -4.00 0.65
N GLY A 334 24.21 -4.05 0.22
CA GLY A 334 23.79 -4.75 -1.00
C GLY A 334 22.56 -4.11 -1.62
N TYR A 335 22.10 -4.68 -2.73
CA TYR A 335 20.91 -4.20 -3.42
C TYR A 335 19.65 -4.74 -2.76
N LEU A 336 18.67 -3.88 -2.55
CA LEU A 336 17.36 -4.21 -2.01
C LEU A 336 16.35 -4.15 -3.16
N LEU A 337 15.87 -5.33 -3.58
CA LEU A 337 14.85 -5.44 -4.64
C LEU A 337 13.46 -4.97 -4.16
N THR A 338 13.30 -4.77 -2.86
CA THR A 338 12.11 -4.18 -2.24
C THR A 338 12.60 -3.11 -1.27
N PRO A 339 12.64 -1.83 -1.70
CA PRO A 339 13.08 -0.73 -0.86
C PRO A 339 12.18 -0.52 0.35
N THR A 340 12.74 -0.03 1.46
CA THR A 340 12.07 0.01 2.77
C THR A 340 12.17 1.35 3.50
N PRO A 341 11.97 2.50 2.82
CA PRO A 341 12.11 3.80 3.45
C PRO A 341 11.19 3.97 4.67
N GLY A 342 11.75 4.47 5.76
CA GLY A 342 11.15 4.63 7.07
C GLY A 342 11.07 3.34 7.89
N SER A 343 11.72 2.25 7.48
CA SER A 343 11.59 0.93 8.09
C SER A 343 12.88 0.10 7.99
N PRO A 344 13.02 -0.98 8.79
CA PRO A 344 14.18 -1.86 8.67
C PRO A 344 14.29 -2.51 7.29
N ASN A 345 15.51 -2.50 6.73
CA ASN A 345 15.82 -3.16 5.47
C ASN A 345 15.54 -4.66 5.48
N SER A 346 15.10 -5.16 4.32
CA SER A 346 14.99 -6.59 4.04
C SER A 346 16.32 -7.23 3.65
N ASN A 347 16.29 -8.48 3.19
CA ASN A 347 17.47 -9.15 2.63
C ASN A 347 18.00 -8.38 1.42
N SER A 348 19.32 -8.27 1.32
CA SER A 348 20.01 -7.66 0.19
C SER A 348 20.74 -8.71 -0.65
N ILE A 349 20.85 -8.45 -1.94
CA ILE A 349 21.68 -9.26 -2.86
C ILE A 349 23.02 -8.57 -3.13
N ASN A 350 24.04 -9.36 -3.46
CA ASN A 350 25.42 -8.88 -3.61
C ASN A 350 25.59 -7.98 -4.83
N HIS A 351 24.95 -8.35 -5.95
CA HIS A 351 24.96 -7.61 -7.19
C HIS A 351 23.75 -7.93 -8.06
N LEU A 352 23.44 -7.02 -8.97
CA LEU A 352 22.39 -7.23 -9.96
C LEU A 352 22.92 -8.08 -11.11
N THR A 353 22.09 -9.03 -11.57
CA THR A 353 22.33 -9.78 -12.81
C THR A 353 21.37 -9.32 -13.92
N PRO A 354 21.67 -9.58 -15.21
CA PRO A 354 20.83 -9.12 -16.32
C PRO A 354 19.42 -9.69 -16.29
N GLU A 355 18.39 -8.85 -16.47
CA GLU A 355 16.99 -9.29 -16.48
C GLU A 355 16.68 -10.37 -17.53
N VAL A 356 15.66 -11.19 -17.22
CA VAL A 356 15.20 -12.27 -18.10
C VAL A 356 14.42 -11.68 -19.28
N ARG A 357 14.80 -12.08 -20.49
CA ARG A 357 14.10 -11.78 -21.74
C ARG A 357 13.22 -12.93 -22.18
N PHE A 358 11.97 -12.62 -22.50
CA PHE A 358 10.98 -13.58 -22.98
C PHE A 358 10.89 -13.52 -24.51
N SER A 359 10.74 -14.67 -25.16
CA SER A 359 10.61 -14.71 -26.64
C SER A 359 9.28 -14.17 -27.15
N ARG A 360 8.30 -13.95 -26.27
CA ARG A 360 6.99 -13.40 -26.59
C ARG A 360 6.53 -12.44 -25.50
N GLU A 361 5.84 -11.39 -25.92
CA GLU A 361 5.15 -10.46 -25.02
C GLU A 361 3.92 -11.11 -24.37
N SER A 362 3.42 -10.47 -23.30
CA SER A 362 2.15 -10.84 -22.67
C SER A 362 1.03 -10.84 -23.70
N GLY A 363 0.00 -11.67 -23.52
CA GLY A 363 -1.12 -11.67 -24.45
C GLY A 363 -2.00 -12.90 -24.35
N VAL A 364 -2.92 -13.03 -25.31
CA VAL A 364 -3.77 -14.22 -25.43
C VAL A 364 -3.17 -15.26 -26.38
N PHE A 365 -3.57 -16.51 -26.24
CA PHE A 365 -3.22 -17.57 -27.19
C PHE A 365 -4.32 -18.63 -27.32
N THR A 366 -4.33 -19.34 -28.44
CA THR A 366 -5.18 -20.52 -28.64
C THR A 366 -4.30 -21.77 -28.79
N GLY A 367 -4.77 -22.92 -28.28
CA GLY A 367 -4.01 -24.16 -28.34
C GLY A 367 -2.80 -24.16 -27.40
N SER A 368 -1.60 -24.25 -27.96
CA SER A 368 -0.34 -24.28 -27.20
C SER A 368 0.59 -23.13 -27.59
N LEU A 369 1.24 -22.54 -26.61
CA LEU A 369 2.19 -21.45 -26.76
C LEU A 369 3.58 -21.91 -26.33
N SER A 370 4.59 -21.75 -27.19
CA SER A 370 5.99 -21.99 -26.83
C SER A 370 6.65 -20.67 -26.42
N ILE A 371 7.26 -20.65 -25.23
CA ILE A 371 8.00 -19.52 -24.67
C ILE A 371 9.45 -19.93 -24.44
N GLU A 372 10.38 -19.11 -24.90
CA GLU A 372 11.79 -19.26 -24.62
C GLU A 372 12.24 -18.13 -23.69
N LEU A 373 13.03 -18.48 -22.68
CA LEU A 373 13.66 -17.53 -21.77
C LEU A 373 15.14 -17.40 -22.11
N SER A 374 15.64 -16.18 -22.04
CA SER A 374 17.04 -15.85 -22.29
C SER A 374 17.46 -14.67 -21.42
N PHE A 375 18.73 -14.32 -21.43
CA PHE A 375 19.25 -13.10 -20.82
C PHE A 375 20.42 -12.61 -21.68
N GLU A 376 20.89 -11.39 -21.44
CA GLU A 376 22.08 -10.89 -22.12
C GLU A 376 23.32 -11.63 -21.58
N SER A 377 23.91 -12.52 -22.38
CA SER A 377 24.95 -13.42 -21.91
C SER A 377 26.29 -12.70 -21.71
N ASP A 378 26.79 -12.68 -20.48
CA ASP A 378 28.19 -12.35 -20.16
C ASP A 378 29.03 -13.64 -20.16
N PRO A 379 30.09 -13.74 -20.99
CA PRO A 379 31.00 -14.89 -21.02
C PRO A 379 31.65 -15.23 -19.66
N ASN A 380 31.66 -14.29 -18.71
CA ASN A 380 32.29 -14.44 -17.41
C ASN A 380 31.31 -14.85 -16.30
N GLN A 381 30.00 -14.93 -16.58
CA GLN A 381 28.99 -15.26 -15.57
C GLN A 381 28.28 -16.57 -15.91
N ASN A 382 28.29 -17.52 -14.97
CA ASN A 382 27.54 -18.77 -15.09
C ASN A 382 26.15 -18.60 -14.45
N LEU A 383 25.28 -17.84 -15.13
CA LEU A 383 23.95 -17.52 -14.64
C LEU A 383 22.96 -18.67 -14.89
N GLN A 384 21.98 -18.80 -13.99
CA GLN A 384 20.84 -19.69 -14.13
C GLN A 384 19.55 -18.87 -14.19
N ILE A 385 18.60 -19.28 -15.03
CA ILE A 385 17.25 -18.71 -15.02
C ILE A 385 16.39 -19.60 -14.13
N HIS A 386 15.79 -19.00 -13.11
CA HIS A 386 14.78 -19.62 -12.26
C HIS A 386 13.41 -19.06 -12.60
N TYR A 387 12.36 -19.90 -12.59
CA TYR A 387 11.03 -19.47 -12.99
C TYR A 387 9.90 -20.15 -12.20
N THR A 388 8.73 -19.51 -12.21
CA THR A 388 7.47 -20.02 -11.65
C THR A 388 6.36 -19.88 -12.69
N LEU A 389 5.40 -20.80 -12.68
CA LEU A 389 4.26 -20.83 -13.61
C LEU A 389 2.92 -20.55 -12.92
N ASP A 390 2.92 -20.45 -11.59
CA ASP A 390 1.75 -20.26 -10.75
C ASP A 390 1.62 -18.81 -10.23
N GLY A 391 2.48 -17.89 -10.70
CA GLY A 391 2.52 -16.49 -10.29
C GLY A 391 3.26 -16.23 -8.97
N SER A 392 3.78 -17.26 -8.29
CA SER A 392 4.65 -17.08 -7.10
C SER A 392 5.95 -16.37 -7.44
N LYS A 393 6.57 -15.66 -6.48
CA LYS A 393 7.86 -14.97 -6.70
C LYS A 393 8.96 -16.04 -6.86
N PRO A 394 9.71 -16.07 -7.99
CA PRO A 394 10.79 -17.04 -8.17
C PRO A 394 11.99 -16.68 -7.27
N ASP A 395 12.71 -17.71 -6.86
CA ASP A 395 13.94 -17.62 -6.07
C ASP A 395 14.96 -18.68 -6.52
N THR A 396 16.11 -18.79 -5.85
CA THR A 396 17.15 -19.77 -6.16
C THR A 396 16.74 -21.23 -5.90
N THR A 397 15.62 -21.47 -5.22
CA THR A 397 15.05 -22.82 -5.00
C THR A 397 14.04 -23.20 -6.08
N SER A 398 13.59 -22.23 -6.87
CA SER A 398 12.62 -22.43 -7.95
C SER A 398 13.22 -23.23 -9.12
N PRO A 399 12.39 -23.88 -9.96
CA PRO A 399 12.85 -24.67 -11.10
C PRO A 399 13.79 -23.90 -12.04
N ILE A 400 14.89 -24.55 -12.43
CA ILE A 400 15.84 -24.00 -13.41
C ILE A 400 15.30 -24.25 -14.83
N TYR A 401 15.33 -23.22 -15.65
CA TYR A 401 14.97 -23.28 -17.07
C TYR A 401 15.98 -24.14 -17.86
N GLN A 402 15.49 -25.18 -18.55
CA GLN A 402 16.33 -26.13 -19.30
C GLN A 402 16.06 -26.13 -20.81
N GLY A 403 15.08 -25.36 -21.27
CA GLY A 403 14.65 -25.29 -22.66
C GLY A 403 13.22 -24.76 -22.80
N PRO A 404 12.72 -24.60 -24.04
CA PRO A 404 11.45 -23.93 -24.31
C PRO A 404 10.29 -24.49 -23.48
N LEU A 405 9.52 -23.60 -22.86
CA LEU A 405 8.31 -23.92 -22.09
C LEU A 405 7.12 -24.03 -23.04
N SER A 406 6.28 -25.05 -22.87
CA SER A 406 5.04 -25.24 -23.64
C SER A 406 3.84 -25.00 -22.75
N LEU A 407 3.18 -23.86 -22.91
CA LEU A 407 2.00 -23.46 -22.16
C LEU A 407 0.73 -23.89 -22.90
N SER A 408 -0.21 -24.52 -22.21
CA SER A 408 -1.51 -24.94 -22.75
C SER A 408 -2.70 -24.38 -21.97
N GLN A 409 -2.43 -23.66 -20.88
CA GLN A 409 -3.40 -23.05 -19.99
C GLN A 409 -2.97 -21.62 -19.66
N THR A 410 -3.88 -20.80 -19.18
CA THR A 410 -3.56 -19.47 -18.69
C THR A 410 -2.46 -19.54 -17.64
N THR A 411 -1.42 -18.73 -17.77
CA THR A 411 -0.19 -18.81 -16.98
C THR A 411 0.37 -17.42 -16.76
N GLN A 412 0.69 -17.10 -15.51
CA GLN A 412 1.62 -16.03 -15.20
C GLN A 412 3.01 -16.63 -15.03
N LEU A 413 3.89 -16.35 -15.98
CA LEU A 413 5.28 -16.80 -15.94
C LEU A 413 6.13 -15.68 -15.37
N ARG A 414 6.82 -15.98 -14.28
CA ARG A 414 7.73 -15.04 -13.59
C ARG A 414 9.12 -15.68 -13.55
N ALA A 415 10.15 -14.89 -13.79
CA ALA A 415 11.52 -15.40 -13.84
C ALA A 415 12.54 -14.39 -13.30
N ILE A 416 13.64 -14.94 -12.80
CA ILE A 416 14.86 -14.21 -12.43
C ILE A 416 16.08 -14.90 -13.03
N THR A 417 17.15 -14.15 -13.24
CA THR A 417 18.50 -14.73 -13.31
C THR A 417 19.14 -14.72 -11.93
N SER A 418 19.96 -15.72 -11.65
CA SER A 418 20.77 -15.76 -10.44
C SER A 418 22.15 -16.38 -10.71
N ASP A 419 23.08 -16.16 -9.78
CA ASP A 419 24.35 -16.86 -9.74
C ASP A 419 24.67 -17.42 -8.36
N LYS A 420 25.79 -18.14 -8.28
CA LYS A 420 26.27 -18.74 -7.03
C LYS A 420 26.95 -17.75 -6.08
N GLU A 421 27.18 -16.52 -6.53
CA GLU A 421 27.84 -15.46 -5.77
C GLU A 421 26.82 -14.56 -5.06
N GLY A 422 25.53 -14.92 -5.06
CA GLY A 422 24.47 -14.19 -4.39
C GLY A 422 23.89 -13.03 -5.21
N GLY A 423 24.12 -13.03 -6.53
CA GLY A 423 23.50 -12.08 -7.46
C GLY A 423 22.12 -12.54 -7.93
N SER A 424 21.24 -11.57 -8.18
CA SER A 424 19.89 -11.80 -8.75
C SER A 424 19.46 -10.63 -9.62
N SER A 425 18.64 -10.88 -10.63
CA SER A 425 17.89 -9.82 -11.30
C SER A 425 16.66 -9.45 -10.47
N PRO A 426 16.05 -8.27 -10.71
CA PRO A 426 14.65 -8.07 -10.41
C PRO A 426 13.79 -9.15 -11.10
N ILE A 427 12.58 -9.39 -10.58
CA ILE A 427 11.65 -10.31 -11.22
C ILE A 427 11.17 -9.67 -12.54
N THR A 428 11.09 -10.47 -13.61
CA THR A 428 10.40 -10.11 -14.85
C THR A 428 9.21 -11.05 -15.03
N SER A 429 8.04 -10.53 -15.39
CA SER A 429 6.85 -11.36 -15.61
C SER A 429 6.11 -11.08 -16.91
N HIS A 430 5.48 -12.14 -17.44
CA HIS A 430 4.52 -12.06 -18.54
C HIS A 430 3.28 -12.88 -18.24
N THR A 431 2.12 -12.36 -18.65
CA THR A 431 0.82 -13.02 -18.50
C THR A 431 0.34 -13.53 -19.86
N TYR A 432 0.11 -14.85 -19.93
CA TYR A 432 -0.39 -15.53 -21.12
C TYR A 432 -1.78 -16.11 -20.84
N ILE A 433 -2.81 -15.58 -21.49
CA ILE A 433 -4.20 -15.98 -21.28
C ILE A 433 -4.62 -16.98 -22.35
N ALA A 434 -4.99 -18.20 -21.97
CA ALA A 434 -5.56 -19.17 -22.89
C ALA A 434 -6.95 -18.69 -23.31
N LEU A 435 -7.24 -18.73 -24.61
CA LEU A 435 -8.47 -18.23 -25.20
C LEU A 435 -9.26 -19.37 -25.83
N SER A 436 -10.58 -19.36 -25.63
CA SER A 436 -11.49 -20.26 -26.34
C SER A 436 -11.48 -19.94 -27.83
N ARG A 437 -11.71 -20.96 -28.68
CA ARG A 437 -11.79 -20.74 -30.13
C ARG A 437 -12.99 -19.88 -30.54
N GLN A 438 -14.05 -19.84 -29.76
CA GLN A 438 -15.18 -18.94 -30.06
C GLN A 438 -14.82 -17.48 -29.80
N THR A 439 -14.10 -17.23 -28.71
CA THR A 439 -13.75 -15.88 -28.26
C THR A 439 -12.59 -15.27 -29.04
N SER A 440 -11.81 -16.07 -29.77
CA SER A 440 -10.71 -15.55 -30.62
C SER A 440 -11.16 -14.61 -31.74
N ASP A 441 -12.42 -14.72 -32.16
CA ASP A 441 -12.99 -13.85 -33.20
C ASP A 441 -13.65 -12.59 -32.61
N PHE A 442 -13.56 -12.38 -31.29
CA PHE A 442 -14.11 -11.20 -30.63
C PHE A 442 -13.51 -9.92 -31.20
N SER A 443 -14.37 -8.92 -31.43
CA SER A 443 -13.93 -7.62 -31.90
C SER A 443 -14.89 -6.52 -31.46
N SER A 444 -14.33 -5.36 -31.12
CA SER A 444 -15.07 -4.21 -30.60
C SER A 444 -14.60 -2.90 -31.21
N ASN A 445 -15.42 -1.86 -31.16
CA ASN A 445 -14.98 -0.48 -31.37
C ASN A 445 -14.48 0.19 -30.08
N LEU A 446 -14.62 -0.49 -28.94
CA LEU A 446 -14.11 -0.04 -27.65
C LEU A 446 -12.81 -0.80 -27.30
N PRO A 447 -11.95 -0.20 -26.46
CA PRO A 447 -10.90 -0.95 -25.79
C PRO A 447 -11.47 -2.07 -24.93
N VAL A 448 -10.72 -3.17 -24.77
CA VAL A 448 -11.07 -4.30 -23.90
C VAL A 448 -10.08 -4.45 -22.78
N ILE A 449 -10.60 -4.63 -21.58
CA ILE A 449 -9.85 -5.04 -20.40
C ILE A 449 -10.18 -6.49 -20.08
N ILE A 450 -9.16 -7.33 -19.98
CA ILE A 450 -9.25 -8.70 -19.47
C ILE A 450 -8.70 -8.70 -18.04
N LEU A 451 -9.49 -9.19 -17.10
CA LEU A 451 -9.09 -9.48 -15.73
C LEU A 451 -9.08 -11.00 -15.52
N GLU A 452 -7.92 -11.55 -15.18
CA GLU A 452 -7.70 -12.97 -14.89
C GLU A 452 -7.29 -13.14 -13.43
N ASN A 453 -8.05 -13.91 -12.65
CA ASN A 453 -7.73 -14.15 -11.25
C ASN A 453 -7.40 -15.60 -10.90
N TYR A 454 -7.16 -16.44 -11.91
CA TYR A 454 -6.65 -17.80 -11.77
C TYR A 454 -7.57 -18.71 -10.94
N GLY A 455 -8.89 -18.50 -11.02
CA GLY A 455 -9.86 -19.34 -10.31
C GLY A 455 -10.12 -18.90 -8.87
N ALA A 456 -9.70 -17.71 -8.47
CA ALA A 456 -9.93 -17.17 -7.12
C ALA A 456 -11.42 -16.80 -6.86
N GLY A 457 -12.30 -16.97 -7.85
CA GLY A 457 -13.73 -16.73 -7.69
C GLY A 457 -14.11 -15.25 -7.74
N ARG A 458 -15.30 -14.92 -7.26
CA ARG A 458 -15.80 -13.54 -7.31
C ARG A 458 -14.92 -12.62 -6.45
N PRO A 459 -14.48 -11.45 -6.96
CA PRO A 459 -13.72 -10.51 -6.15
C PRO A 459 -14.43 -10.12 -4.84
N PRO A 460 -13.72 -10.09 -3.70
CA PRO A 460 -14.28 -9.68 -2.42
C PRO A 460 -14.55 -8.17 -2.38
N GLN A 461 -15.30 -7.69 -1.39
CA GLN A 461 -15.63 -6.26 -1.27
C GLN A 461 -14.61 -5.46 -0.44
N ASN A 462 -14.06 -6.06 0.62
CA ASN A 462 -13.26 -5.34 1.61
C ASN A 462 -11.76 -5.46 1.34
N SER A 463 -11.30 -6.62 0.88
CA SER A 463 -9.90 -6.90 0.53
C SER A 463 -9.67 -6.82 -0.98
N ARG A 464 -8.42 -6.64 -1.41
CA ARG A 464 -8.02 -6.85 -2.81
C ARG A 464 -7.63 -8.30 -3.00
N GLN A 465 -8.07 -8.89 -4.10
CA GLN A 465 -7.54 -10.16 -4.58
C GLN A 465 -6.62 -9.91 -5.77
N PHE A 466 -5.59 -10.72 -5.90
CA PHE A 466 -4.71 -10.68 -7.05
C PHE A 466 -5.46 -11.01 -8.35
N ALA A 467 -5.15 -10.27 -9.41
CA ALA A 467 -5.51 -10.55 -10.78
C ALA A 467 -4.45 -9.99 -11.75
N SER A 468 -4.36 -10.55 -12.95
CA SER A 468 -3.66 -9.90 -14.06
C SER A 468 -4.63 -9.07 -14.88
N MET A 469 -4.21 -7.88 -15.27
CA MET A 469 -4.95 -6.99 -16.16
C MET A 469 -4.22 -6.90 -17.51
N LEU A 470 -4.94 -7.20 -18.60
CA LEU A 470 -4.50 -6.90 -19.98
C LEU A 470 -5.47 -5.91 -20.62
N LEU A 471 -4.95 -4.85 -21.22
CA LEU A 471 -5.70 -3.86 -21.99
C LEU A 471 -5.38 -4.00 -23.49
N TYR A 472 -6.40 -4.16 -24.30
CA TYR A 472 -6.31 -4.13 -25.75
C TYR A 472 -7.04 -2.92 -26.30
N GLU A 473 -6.38 -2.18 -27.18
CA GLU A 473 -6.94 -0.99 -27.82
C GLU A 473 -7.29 -1.25 -29.30
N PRO A 474 -8.26 -0.51 -29.87
CA PRO A 474 -8.53 -0.57 -31.29
C PRO A 474 -7.29 -0.28 -32.15
N GLN A 475 -6.92 -1.22 -33.01
CA GLN A 475 -5.92 -1.01 -34.05
C GLN A 475 -6.63 -0.58 -35.34
N GLY A 476 -6.76 0.73 -35.55
CA GLY A 476 -7.61 1.29 -36.61
C GLY A 476 -9.06 1.43 -36.14
N GLU A 477 -10.02 0.86 -36.87
CA GLU A 477 -11.45 1.01 -36.53
C GLU A 477 -11.94 0.03 -35.45
N ARG A 478 -11.20 -1.06 -35.19
CA ARG A 478 -11.65 -2.12 -34.28
C ARG A 478 -10.51 -2.70 -33.45
N MET A 479 -10.83 -3.03 -32.21
CA MET A 479 -10.04 -3.90 -31.34
C MET A 479 -10.30 -5.35 -31.73
N ASN A 480 -9.24 -6.15 -31.72
CA ASN A 480 -9.27 -7.61 -31.76
C ASN A 480 -8.04 -8.11 -30.99
N PHE A 481 -7.97 -9.42 -30.75
CA PHE A 481 -6.89 -10.02 -29.99
C PHE A 481 -5.63 -10.38 -30.80
N ASN A 482 -5.45 -9.78 -31.98
CA ASN A 482 -4.23 -9.99 -32.77
C ASN A 482 -3.12 -9.05 -32.28
N GLY A 483 -2.02 -9.64 -31.82
CA GLY A 483 -0.87 -8.90 -31.31
C GLY A 483 -0.90 -8.73 -29.78
N PRO A 484 0.09 -8.03 -29.22
CA PRO A 484 0.18 -7.82 -27.78
C PRO A 484 -0.86 -6.79 -27.30
N PRO A 485 -1.26 -6.86 -26.00
CA PRO A 485 -2.00 -5.80 -25.35
C PRO A 485 -1.16 -4.51 -25.28
N SER A 486 -1.81 -3.34 -25.21
CA SER A 486 -1.13 -2.06 -24.98
C SER A 486 -0.66 -1.90 -23.54
N LEU A 487 -1.28 -2.61 -22.60
CA LEU A 487 -0.84 -2.69 -21.21
C LEU A 487 -1.07 -4.10 -20.67
N ALA A 488 -0.08 -4.65 -19.97
CA ALA A 488 -0.21 -5.87 -19.18
C ALA A 488 0.42 -5.62 -17.81
N VAL A 489 -0.34 -5.82 -16.73
CA VAL A 489 0.12 -5.49 -15.38
C VAL A 489 -0.47 -6.43 -14.33
N ARG A 490 0.27 -6.63 -13.24
CA ARG A 490 -0.26 -7.24 -12.02
C ARG A 490 -1.24 -6.27 -11.38
N SER A 491 -2.30 -6.77 -10.75
CA SER A 491 -3.30 -5.90 -10.15
C SER A 491 -4.00 -6.51 -8.95
N GLY A 492 -4.44 -5.66 -8.03
CA GLY A 492 -5.38 -5.98 -6.98
C GLY A 492 -6.79 -5.52 -7.32
N ILE A 493 -7.73 -6.46 -7.47
CA ILE A 493 -9.13 -6.16 -7.78
C ILE A 493 -10.04 -6.41 -6.58
N LYS A 494 -11.07 -5.59 -6.42
CA LYS A 494 -12.16 -5.81 -5.45
C LYS A 494 -13.49 -5.27 -5.94
N VAL A 495 -14.58 -5.88 -5.50
CA VAL A 495 -15.92 -5.33 -5.71
C VAL A 495 -16.04 -4.04 -4.91
N ARG A 496 -16.61 -3.00 -5.53
CA ARG A 496 -16.90 -1.73 -4.85
C ARG A 496 -18.38 -1.39 -4.88
N GLY A 497 -18.76 -0.51 -3.96
CA GLY A 497 -20.12 0.00 -3.81
C GLY A 497 -20.87 -0.69 -2.67
N SER A 498 -21.44 0.09 -1.75
CA SER A 498 -22.06 -0.43 -0.53
C SER A 498 -23.38 -1.15 -0.81
N SER A 499 -24.29 -0.52 -1.55
CA SER A 499 -25.61 -1.11 -1.86
C SER A 499 -25.66 -1.90 -3.17
N THR A 500 -24.54 -1.93 -3.90
CA THR A 500 -24.46 -2.43 -5.28
C THR A 500 -23.51 -3.61 -5.43
N SER A 501 -22.79 -3.99 -4.38
CA SER A 501 -21.78 -5.07 -4.40
C SER A 501 -22.35 -6.45 -4.74
N GLY A 502 -23.60 -6.73 -4.38
CA GLY A 502 -24.28 -8.00 -4.65
C GLY A 502 -24.75 -8.19 -6.10
N ARG A 503 -24.54 -7.22 -6.99
CA ARG A 503 -25.02 -7.29 -8.38
C ARG A 503 -24.21 -8.29 -9.21
N PRO A 504 -24.86 -9.02 -10.15
CA PRO A 504 -24.16 -9.92 -11.08
C PRO A 504 -23.04 -9.24 -11.86
N LYS A 505 -23.29 -7.99 -12.28
CA LYS A 505 -22.28 -7.08 -12.84
C LYS A 505 -21.81 -6.09 -11.76
N PRO A 506 -20.74 -6.40 -11.02
CA PRO A 506 -20.21 -5.47 -10.01
C PRO A 506 -19.48 -4.32 -10.68
N SER A 507 -19.45 -3.17 -10.00
CA SER A 507 -18.34 -2.23 -10.19
C SER A 507 -17.10 -2.75 -9.45
N LEU A 508 -15.93 -2.53 -10.02
CA LEU A 508 -14.66 -2.99 -9.45
C LEU A 508 -13.75 -1.80 -9.13
N SER A 509 -13.00 -1.89 -8.05
CA SER A 509 -11.78 -1.11 -7.85
C SER A 509 -10.59 -1.97 -8.29
N LEU A 510 -9.63 -1.35 -8.96
CA LEU A 510 -8.40 -1.95 -9.47
C LEU A 510 -7.21 -1.14 -8.96
N GLU A 511 -6.13 -1.81 -8.60
CA GLU A 511 -4.85 -1.18 -8.23
C GLU A 511 -3.74 -1.89 -8.99
N ALA A 512 -2.92 -1.15 -9.70
CA ALA A 512 -1.82 -1.70 -10.48
C ALA A 512 -0.61 -1.92 -9.56
N TRP A 513 0.04 -3.07 -9.71
CA TRP A 513 1.14 -3.51 -8.87
C TRP A 513 2.40 -3.80 -9.68
N ASN A 514 3.56 -3.56 -9.08
CA ASN A 514 4.83 -4.10 -9.55
C ASN A 514 4.98 -5.60 -9.22
N GLU A 515 6.15 -6.14 -9.49
CA GLU A 515 6.49 -7.54 -9.21
C GLU A 515 6.60 -7.87 -7.71
N TYR A 516 6.65 -6.86 -6.86
CA TYR A 516 6.74 -7.01 -5.41
C TYR A 516 5.42 -6.72 -4.70
N ASP A 517 4.32 -6.58 -5.46
CA ASP A 517 2.97 -6.28 -4.98
C ASP A 517 2.84 -4.88 -4.37
N GLN A 518 3.70 -3.95 -4.78
CA GLN A 518 3.64 -2.53 -4.44
C GLN A 518 2.93 -1.76 -5.55
N ASP A 519 2.19 -0.73 -5.18
CA ASP A 519 1.43 0.11 -6.10
C ASP A 519 2.33 0.82 -7.12
N ILE A 520 1.92 0.82 -8.38
CA ILE A 520 2.59 1.56 -9.46
C ILE A 520 1.59 2.36 -10.27
N ASN A 521 2.04 3.51 -10.78
CA ASN A 521 1.22 4.31 -11.67
C ASN A 521 1.18 3.71 -13.08
N ILE A 522 -0.02 3.55 -13.63
CA ILE A 522 -0.28 3.21 -15.03
C ILE A 522 -1.09 4.32 -15.70
N ALA A 523 -0.95 4.51 -17.01
CA ALA A 523 -1.65 5.55 -17.78
C ALA A 523 -2.52 4.93 -18.90
N PRO A 524 -3.60 4.21 -18.57
CA PRO A 524 -4.44 3.55 -19.56
C PRO A 524 -5.27 4.56 -20.37
N LEU A 525 -5.35 4.38 -21.70
CA LEU A 525 -6.28 5.10 -22.59
C LEU A 525 -6.14 6.63 -22.57
N ASP A 526 -4.89 7.10 -22.56
CA ASP A 526 -4.50 8.51 -22.45
C ASP A 526 -5.04 9.22 -21.20
N LEU A 527 -5.38 8.46 -20.16
CA LEU A 527 -5.68 9.02 -18.85
C LEU A 527 -4.37 9.19 -18.07
N PRO A 528 -4.22 10.26 -17.26
CA PRO A 528 -3.03 10.49 -16.45
C PRO A 528 -2.67 9.33 -15.52
N GLY A 529 -1.36 9.22 -15.28
CA GLY A 529 -0.76 8.06 -14.62
C GLY A 529 -1.13 7.96 -13.15
N GLU A 530 -1.71 6.84 -12.73
CA GLU A 530 -2.11 6.60 -11.33
C GLU A 530 -2.20 5.10 -11.05
N SER A 531 -2.11 4.69 -9.79
CA SER A 531 -2.16 3.27 -9.42
C SER A 531 -3.58 2.75 -9.30
N ASP A 532 -4.50 3.62 -8.92
CA ASP A 532 -5.83 3.29 -8.45
C ASP A 532 -6.91 3.68 -9.48
N TRP A 533 -7.67 2.68 -9.93
CA TRP A 533 -8.67 2.78 -11.00
C TRP A 533 -10.00 2.16 -10.61
N ILE A 534 -11.06 2.57 -11.31
CA ILE A 534 -12.41 2.04 -11.11
C ILE A 534 -12.95 1.55 -12.45
N LEU A 535 -13.44 0.31 -12.48
CA LEU A 535 -14.33 -0.15 -13.52
C LEU A 535 -15.76 0.03 -13.01
N TRP A 536 -16.39 1.14 -13.40
CA TRP A 536 -17.77 1.41 -13.03
C TRP A 536 -18.72 0.69 -13.98
N GLY A 537 -19.39 -0.33 -13.44
CA GLY A 537 -20.37 -1.15 -14.13
C GLY A 537 -21.76 -0.89 -13.55
N PRO A 538 -22.52 0.09 -14.08
CA PRO A 538 -23.89 0.28 -13.65
C PRO A 538 -24.74 -0.92 -14.11
N TYR A 539 -25.81 -1.17 -13.37
CA TYR A 539 -26.62 -2.38 -13.56
C TYR A 539 -28.11 -2.10 -13.61
N ASN A 540 -28.72 -1.64 -12.50
CA ASN A 540 -30.16 -1.42 -12.46
C ASN A 540 -30.57 0.05 -12.41
N PHE A 541 -29.85 0.94 -11.71
CA PHE A 541 -30.26 2.35 -11.58
C PHE A 541 -30.04 3.14 -12.88
N ASP A 542 -28.80 3.15 -13.37
CA ASP A 542 -28.47 3.71 -14.68
C ASP A 542 -28.40 2.60 -15.74
N LEU A 543 -29.42 2.54 -16.61
CA LEU A 543 -29.45 1.63 -17.76
C LEU A 543 -28.82 2.22 -19.03
N THR A 544 -28.49 3.52 -19.02
CA THR A 544 -27.86 4.23 -20.13
C THR A 544 -26.34 4.09 -20.13
N LEU A 545 -25.77 3.75 -18.97
CA LEU A 545 -24.32 3.73 -18.69
C LEU A 545 -23.65 5.10 -18.72
N MET A 546 -24.43 6.19 -18.79
CA MET A 546 -23.91 7.52 -19.11
C MET A 546 -24.08 8.55 -18.01
N HIS A 547 -24.83 8.30 -16.93
CA HIS A 547 -25.15 9.35 -15.95
C HIS A 547 -23.88 9.90 -15.28
N ASN A 548 -23.01 9.01 -14.79
CA ASN A 548 -21.71 9.42 -14.24
C ASN A 548 -20.83 10.08 -15.32
N PRO A 549 -20.48 9.40 -16.44
CA PRO A 549 -19.66 10.02 -17.49
C PRO A 549 -20.16 11.38 -17.97
N PHE A 550 -21.49 11.55 -18.12
CA PHE A 550 -22.09 12.79 -18.59
C PHE A 550 -21.90 13.95 -17.62
N ILE A 551 -22.24 13.76 -16.34
CA ILE A 551 -22.09 14.84 -15.34
C ILE A 551 -20.62 15.12 -15.03
N TYR A 552 -19.77 14.08 -15.07
CA TYR A 552 -18.32 14.22 -14.88
C TYR A 552 -17.71 15.07 -15.99
N GLU A 553 -18.07 14.78 -17.25
CA GLU A 553 -17.64 15.57 -18.39
C GLU A 553 -18.18 17.00 -18.35
N LEU A 554 -19.44 17.21 -17.96
CA LEU A 554 -20.01 18.55 -17.79
C LEU A 554 -19.25 19.37 -16.73
N SER A 555 -18.88 18.76 -15.60
CA SER A 555 -18.05 19.38 -14.57
C SER A 555 -16.68 19.80 -15.14
N ASN A 556 -16.03 18.90 -15.89
CA ASN A 556 -14.74 19.19 -16.50
C ASN A 556 -14.82 20.35 -17.50
N GLN A 557 -15.89 20.43 -18.31
CA GLN A 557 -16.11 21.51 -19.28
C GLN A 557 -16.30 22.89 -18.64
N ILE A 558 -16.80 22.96 -17.40
CA ILE A 558 -16.91 24.22 -16.64
C ILE A 558 -15.65 24.53 -15.82
N GLY A 559 -14.58 23.75 -15.99
CA GLY A 559 -13.30 23.96 -15.30
C GLY A 559 -13.24 23.43 -13.87
N ARG A 560 -14.15 22.50 -13.51
CA ARG A 560 -14.15 21.83 -12.20
C ARG A 560 -13.81 20.37 -12.40
N TYR A 561 -12.63 19.95 -11.93
CA TYR A 561 -12.21 18.55 -12.04
C TYR A 561 -13.31 17.61 -11.52
N ALA A 562 -13.63 16.61 -12.33
CA ALA A 562 -14.32 15.39 -11.98
C ALA A 562 -13.61 14.24 -12.68
N SER A 563 -13.67 13.04 -12.08
CA SER A 563 -13.02 11.86 -12.62
C SER A 563 -13.30 11.68 -14.11
N ARG A 564 -12.25 11.64 -14.92
CA ARG A 564 -12.34 11.35 -16.35
C ARG A 564 -12.71 9.90 -16.55
N THR A 565 -13.40 9.63 -17.65
CA THR A 565 -13.87 8.28 -17.98
C THR A 565 -13.55 7.86 -19.40
N ARG A 566 -13.40 6.55 -19.62
CA ARG A 566 -13.34 5.91 -20.93
C ARG A 566 -14.26 4.69 -20.94
N PHE A 567 -15.09 4.55 -21.96
CA PHE A 567 -15.87 3.33 -22.13
C PHE A 567 -14.97 2.19 -22.59
N VAL A 568 -15.09 1.06 -21.92
CA VAL A 568 -14.33 -0.17 -22.18
C VAL A 568 -15.27 -1.36 -22.12
N GLU A 569 -14.92 -2.44 -22.78
CA GLU A 569 -15.53 -3.74 -22.56
C GLU A 569 -14.68 -4.56 -21.61
N VAL A 570 -15.31 -5.32 -20.72
CA VAL A 570 -14.61 -6.08 -19.68
C VAL A 570 -14.88 -7.57 -19.85
N PHE A 571 -13.80 -8.34 -19.87
CA PHE A 571 -13.83 -9.76 -19.54
C PHE A 571 -13.27 -9.96 -18.13
N LEU A 572 -13.96 -10.73 -17.30
CA LEU A 572 -13.56 -11.08 -15.95
C LEU A 572 -13.62 -12.60 -15.80
N ASN A 573 -12.46 -13.25 -15.95
CA ASN A 573 -12.31 -14.69 -15.76
C ASN A 573 -12.05 -14.98 -14.28
N ILE A 574 -13.03 -15.62 -13.64
CA ILE A 574 -12.97 -15.97 -12.22
C ILE A 574 -12.83 -17.48 -11.96
N ASN A 575 -12.79 -18.29 -13.02
CA ASN A 575 -12.83 -19.74 -12.94
C ASN A 575 -11.47 -20.41 -13.22
N GLY A 576 -10.50 -19.66 -13.77
CA GLY A 576 -9.14 -20.14 -14.05
C GLY A 576 -9.01 -21.03 -15.29
N GLY A 577 -10.10 -21.24 -16.02
CA GLY A 577 -10.11 -21.90 -17.33
C GLY A 577 -9.67 -20.96 -18.46
N ALA A 578 -9.80 -21.42 -19.70
CA ALA A 578 -9.57 -20.56 -20.86
C ALA A 578 -10.65 -19.46 -20.91
N LEU A 579 -10.23 -18.23 -21.20
CA LEU A 579 -11.10 -17.08 -21.39
C LEU A 579 -12.13 -17.38 -22.48
N SER A 580 -13.39 -17.14 -22.15
CA SER A 580 -14.53 -17.50 -22.99
C SER A 580 -15.62 -16.44 -22.98
N ASP A 581 -16.65 -16.63 -23.80
CA ASP A 581 -17.80 -15.70 -23.87
C ASP A 581 -18.59 -15.64 -22.56
N SER A 582 -18.51 -16.67 -21.69
CA SER A 582 -19.12 -16.61 -20.35
C SER A 582 -18.40 -15.69 -19.38
N ASP A 583 -17.17 -15.30 -19.70
CA ASP A 583 -16.37 -14.37 -18.91
C ASP A 583 -16.57 -12.91 -19.36
N TYR A 584 -17.44 -12.65 -20.36
CA TYR A 584 -17.75 -11.30 -20.82
C TYR A 584 -18.77 -10.61 -19.90
N TYR A 585 -18.37 -9.48 -19.31
CA TYR A 585 -19.17 -8.70 -18.35
C TYR A 585 -19.80 -7.43 -18.99
N GLY A 586 -19.57 -7.19 -20.27
CA GLY A 586 -20.15 -6.07 -21.00
C GLY A 586 -19.37 -4.76 -20.86
N VAL A 587 -20.05 -3.65 -21.17
CA VAL A 587 -19.46 -2.30 -21.17
C VAL A 587 -19.36 -1.72 -19.76
N TYR A 588 -18.21 -1.15 -19.43
CA TYR A 588 -17.91 -0.41 -18.21
C TYR A 588 -17.40 0.98 -18.57
N ALA A 589 -17.44 1.91 -17.62
CA ALA A 589 -16.62 3.11 -17.68
C ALA A 589 -15.37 2.90 -16.81
N LEU A 590 -14.20 2.81 -17.44
CA LEU A 590 -12.93 3.01 -16.75
C LEU A 590 -12.91 4.45 -16.22
N THR A 591 -12.75 4.61 -14.92
CA THR A 591 -12.95 5.85 -14.20
C THR A 591 -11.79 6.08 -13.26
N GLU A 592 -11.29 7.31 -13.21
CA GLU A 592 -10.28 7.72 -12.23
C GLU A 592 -10.84 7.62 -10.82
N LYS A 593 -10.07 7.03 -9.89
CA LYS A 593 -10.40 7.11 -8.48
C LYS A 593 -10.16 8.55 -8.01
N ILE A 594 -11.04 9.08 -7.16
CA ILE A 594 -10.76 10.36 -6.51
C ILE A 594 -9.61 10.14 -5.54
N SER A 595 -8.48 10.74 -5.85
CA SER A 595 -7.24 10.74 -5.07
C SER A 595 -6.60 12.13 -5.18
N ARG A 596 -5.62 12.36 -4.31
CA ARG A 596 -4.77 13.53 -4.42
C ARG A 596 -3.73 13.26 -5.50
N ASP A 597 -3.74 14.10 -6.52
CA ASP A 597 -2.77 14.12 -7.61
C ASP A 597 -2.89 15.47 -8.35
N GLU A 598 -1.83 15.95 -9.01
CA GLU A 598 -1.86 17.21 -9.76
C GLU A 598 -2.86 17.18 -10.92
N ASP A 599 -3.03 16.01 -11.55
CA ASP A 599 -3.99 15.78 -12.63
C ASP A 599 -5.39 15.41 -12.10
N ARG A 600 -5.58 15.29 -10.78
CA ARG A 600 -6.86 14.94 -10.13
C ARG A 600 -7.28 16.03 -9.14
N VAL A 601 -7.33 15.72 -7.84
CA VAL A 601 -7.59 16.72 -6.80
C VAL A 601 -6.26 17.34 -6.38
N ALA A 602 -5.92 18.47 -7.01
CA ALA A 602 -4.68 19.20 -6.79
C ALA A 602 -4.68 19.90 -5.41
N VAL A 603 -4.26 19.18 -4.38
CA VAL A 603 -3.93 19.73 -3.06
C VAL A 603 -2.55 19.28 -2.63
N ASP A 604 -1.90 20.05 -1.76
CA ASP A 604 -0.52 19.85 -1.34
C ASP A 604 -0.27 18.46 -0.71
N ARG A 605 0.90 17.85 -0.98
CA ARG A 605 1.34 16.66 -0.25
C ARG A 605 1.60 16.99 1.22
N LEU A 606 1.11 16.14 2.11
CA LEU A 606 1.24 16.32 3.56
C LEU A 606 2.18 15.30 4.19
N PHE A 607 3.27 15.79 4.77
CA PHE A 607 4.19 15.01 5.61
C PHE A 607 3.97 15.31 7.10
N PRO A 608 4.44 14.45 8.02
CA PRO A 608 4.35 14.68 9.47
C PRO A 608 4.96 16.02 9.92
N GLU A 609 6.04 16.47 9.26
CA GLU A 609 6.79 17.69 9.57
C GLU A 609 5.96 18.98 9.34
N HIS A 610 4.89 18.90 8.53
CA HIS A 610 3.98 20.02 8.24
C HIS A 610 3.04 20.33 9.43
N GLY A 611 3.61 20.57 10.62
CA GLY A 611 2.87 20.77 11.86
C GLY A 611 2.51 22.23 12.20
N GLN A 612 2.94 23.21 11.40
CA GLN A 612 2.70 24.63 11.65
C GLN A 612 2.27 25.38 10.38
N GLU A 613 1.64 26.54 10.57
CA GLU A 613 1.29 27.45 9.47
C GLU A 613 2.55 27.99 8.78
N PRO A 614 2.58 28.10 7.43
CA PRO A 614 1.47 27.84 6.52
C PRO A 614 1.27 26.36 6.14
N ALA A 615 2.25 25.48 6.40
CA ALA A 615 2.28 24.11 5.89
C ALA A 615 1.12 23.22 6.36
N VAL A 616 0.68 23.38 7.62
CA VAL A 616 -0.43 22.64 8.22
C VAL A 616 -1.80 23.01 7.62
N SER A 617 -1.90 24.10 6.86
CA SER A 617 -3.20 24.67 6.51
C SER A 617 -3.94 23.97 5.37
N GLY A 618 -3.36 22.97 4.73
CA GLY A 618 -4.00 22.28 3.62
C GLY A 618 -3.24 21.08 3.10
N GLY A 619 -3.77 20.51 2.01
CA GLY A 619 -3.43 19.16 1.56
C GLY A 619 -4.48 18.12 1.95
N TYR A 620 -5.69 18.56 2.33
CA TYR A 620 -6.74 17.68 2.83
C TYR A 620 -7.84 17.44 1.80
N ILE A 621 -8.28 16.19 1.67
CA ILE A 621 -9.46 15.79 0.92
C ILE A 621 -10.40 15.07 1.88
N PHE A 622 -11.68 15.41 1.78
CA PHE A 622 -12.73 14.91 2.64
C PHE A 622 -13.92 14.42 1.81
N LYS A 623 -14.77 13.62 2.46
CA LYS A 623 -16.10 13.28 1.94
C LYS A 623 -17.17 13.38 3.03
N ILE A 624 -18.38 13.74 2.62
CA ILE A 624 -19.62 13.46 3.34
C ILE A 624 -20.21 12.23 2.67
N ASP A 625 -19.97 11.07 3.30
CA ASP A 625 -20.45 9.78 2.83
C ASP A 625 -20.47 8.78 4.00
N ARG A 626 -20.84 7.54 3.71
CA ARG A 626 -20.64 6.40 4.60
C ARG A 626 -19.15 6.24 4.94
N ALA A 627 -18.89 5.79 6.16
CA ALA A 627 -17.56 5.39 6.58
C ALA A 627 -17.06 4.23 5.72
N ASP A 628 -15.77 4.26 5.36
CA ASP A 628 -15.08 3.07 4.88
C ASP A 628 -14.85 2.13 6.09
N PRO A 629 -14.64 0.81 5.89
CA PRO A 629 -14.32 -0.08 7.00
C PRO A 629 -13.11 0.43 7.80
N GLY A 630 -13.25 0.54 9.12
CA GLY A 630 -12.21 1.10 10.01
C GLY A 630 -12.29 2.61 10.24
N ASP A 631 -13.01 3.36 9.41
CA ASP A 631 -13.13 4.82 9.54
C ASP A 631 -14.28 5.22 10.49
N SER A 632 -14.03 6.15 11.41
CA SER A 632 -15.04 6.78 12.27
C SER A 632 -15.37 8.21 11.80
N GLY A 633 -14.38 8.87 11.20
CA GLY A 633 -14.36 10.28 10.82
C GLY A 633 -14.59 11.22 12.00
N PHE A 634 -15.03 12.44 11.70
CA PHE A 634 -15.23 13.46 12.72
C PHE A 634 -16.47 14.32 12.46
N ASN A 635 -16.97 14.99 13.49
CA ASN A 635 -18.01 15.99 13.32
C ASN A 635 -17.39 17.34 12.94
N GLY A 636 -17.69 17.84 11.75
CA GLY A 636 -17.29 19.17 11.30
C GLY A 636 -18.53 20.01 10.98
N ALA A 637 -18.70 21.15 11.67
CA ALA A 637 -19.81 22.08 11.48
C ALA A 637 -21.21 21.41 11.38
N GLY A 638 -21.48 20.40 12.22
CA GLY A 638 -22.76 19.70 12.23
C GLY A 638 -22.93 18.62 11.14
N ARG A 639 -21.85 18.26 10.45
CA ARG A 639 -21.79 17.17 9.46
C ARG A 639 -20.85 16.07 9.92
N SER A 640 -21.17 14.83 9.56
CA SER A 640 -20.26 13.69 9.70
C SER A 640 -19.33 13.70 8.49
N ILE A 641 -18.04 13.96 8.72
CA ILE A 641 -17.01 14.07 7.68
C ILE A 641 -16.09 12.86 7.77
N ARG A 642 -15.60 12.38 6.63
CA ARG A 642 -14.62 11.29 6.52
C ARG A 642 -13.37 11.81 5.83
N TYR A 643 -12.23 11.26 6.22
CA TYR A 643 -10.94 11.55 5.60
C TYR A 643 -10.78 10.76 4.30
N VAL A 644 -10.40 11.43 3.22
CA VAL A 644 -10.02 10.78 1.96
C VAL A 644 -8.51 10.82 1.80
N TYR A 645 -7.91 11.99 2.03
CA TYR A 645 -6.46 12.18 2.06
C TYR A 645 -6.08 13.27 3.09
N PRO A 646 -5.07 13.03 3.95
CA PRO A 646 -4.54 11.71 4.31
C PRO A 646 -5.66 10.79 4.82
N LYS A 647 -5.44 9.47 4.83
CA LYS A 647 -6.40 8.51 5.40
C LYS A 647 -6.52 8.67 6.92
N GLU A 648 -7.65 8.23 7.50
CA GLU A 648 -7.91 8.36 8.94
C GLU A 648 -6.82 7.69 9.78
N VAL A 649 -6.46 6.44 9.44
CA VAL A 649 -5.34 5.72 10.07
C VAL A 649 -4.00 6.46 10.02
N ALA A 650 -3.80 7.34 9.04
CA ALA A 650 -2.59 8.17 8.96
C ALA A 650 -2.75 9.45 9.79
N ILE A 651 -3.86 10.18 9.65
CA ILE A 651 -4.04 11.48 10.31
C ILE A 651 -4.15 11.37 11.83
N GLU A 652 -4.56 10.23 12.36
CA GLU A 652 -4.72 9.99 13.81
C GLU A 652 -3.43 9.54 14.52
N ARG A 653 -2.33 9.36 13.77
CA ARG A 653 -1.05 9.02 14.37
C ARG A 653 -0.50 10.20 15.21
N PRO A 654 0.23 9.93 16.31
CA PRO A 654 0.76 10.97 17.19
C PRO A 654 1.59 12.05 16.46
N GLU A 655 2.39 11.64 15.46
CA GLU A 655 3.21 12.54 14.65
C GLU A 655 2.39 13.49 13.76
N ARG A 656 1.08 13.26 13.58
CA ARG A 656 0.16 14.10 12.79
C ARG A 656 -0.91 14.82 13.64
N ASP A 657 -0.77 14.82 14.97
CA ASP A 657 -1.64 15.54 15.89
C ASP A 657 -1.81 17.05 15.56
N PRO A 658 -0.77 17.80 15.13
CA PRO A 658 -0.95 19.19 14.72
C PRO A 658 -1.91 19.37 13.53
N GLN A 659 -1.82 18.50 12.52
CA GLN A 659 -2.69 18.49 11.35
C GLN A 659 -4.13 18.14 11.75
N GLN A 660 -4.33 17.14 12.61
CA GLN A 660 -5.66 16.77 13.11
C GLN A 660 -6.32 17.94 13.88
N LYS A 661 -5.57 18.60 14.78
CA LYS A 661 -6.04 19.77 15.55
C LYS A 661 -6.36 20.96 14.64
N TYR A 662 -5.56 21.19 13.61
CA TYR A 662 -5.84 22.24 12.63
C TYR A 662 -7.20 22.05 11.97
N ILE A 663 -7.48 20.84 11.45
CA ILE A 663 -8.76 20.54 10.77
C ILE A 663 -9.94 20.70 11.71
N GLN A 664 -9.84 20.20 12.94
CA GLN A 664 -10.90 20.34 13.94
C GLN A 664 -11.19 21.82 14.22
N ARG A 665 -10.15 22.64 14.39
CA ARG A 665 -10.30 24.09 14.58
C ARG A 665 -10.90 24.77 13.34
N PHE A 666 -10.44 24.41 12.14
CA PHE A 666 -10.99 24.95 10.89
C PHE A 666 -12.51 24.73 10.79
N PHE A 667 -13.00 23.52 11.10
CA PHE A 667 -14.44 23.25 11.05
C PHE A 667 -15.22 23.86 12.22
N GLN A 668 -14.59 24.12 13.37
CA GLN A 668 -15.18 24.95 14.43
C GLN A 668 -15.35 26.39 13.94
N ASP A 669 -14.36 26.94 13.25
CA ASP A 669 -14.38 28.30 12.69
C ASP A 669 -15.43 28.40 11.58
N PHE A 670 -15.52 27.39 10.72
CA PHE A 670 -16.56 27.31 9.70
C PHE A 670 -17.96 27.23 10.31
N SER A 671 -18.16 26.45 11.37
CA SER A 671 -19.42 26.39 12.12
C SER A 671 -19.80 27.76 12.72
N ARG A 672 -18.83 28.47 13.29
CA ARG A 672 -19.04 29.84 13.79
C ARG A 672 -19.41 30.80 12.66
N ALA A 673 -18.77 30.71 11.50
CA ALA A 673 -19.09 31.54 10.33
C ALA A 673 -20.52 31.31 9.83
N LEU A 674 -20.97 30.05 9.79
CA LEU A 674 -22.35 29.67 9.40
C LEU A 674 -23.43 30.04 10.45
N SER A 675 -23.06 30.42 11.66
CA SER A 675 -24.03 30.82 12.71
C SER A 675 -24.16 32.33 12.89
N ARG A 676 -23.43 33.13 12.12
CA ARG A 676 -23.48 34.61 12.18
C ARG A 676 -24.78 35.16 11.60
N THR A 677 -25.13 36.37 12.03
CA THR A 677 -26.23 37.15 11.45
C THR A 677 -25.86 37.78 10.11
N THR A 678 -24.58 38.14 9.93
CA THR A 678 -23.97 38.57 8.65
C THR A 678 -23.10 37.44 8.11
N LEU A 679 -23.62 36.71 7.11
CA LEU A 679 -23.03 35.42 6.69
C LEU A 679 -21.79 35.60 5.79
N ALA A 680 -21.80 36.49 4.80
CA ALA A 680 -20.68 36.75 3.87
C ALA A 680 -19.72 37.89 4.29
N ASP A 681 -19.61 38.21 5.59
CA ASP A 681 -18.86 39.37 6.11
C ASP A 681 -17.33 39.31 5.88
N GLY A 682 -16.89 39.54 4.64
CA GLY A 682 -15.50 39.52 4.21
C GLY A 682 -14.76 38.25 4.65
N ASP A 683 -13.53 38.43 5.16
CA ASP A 683 -12.71 37.34 5.71
C ASP A 683 -13.26 36.74 7.02
N SER A 684 -14.25 37.39 7.65
CA SER A 684 -14.82 36.97 8.93
C SER A 684 -16.10 36.13 8.80
N GLY A 685 -16.69 36.06 7.60
CA GLY A 685 -17.84 35.24 7.23
C GLY A 685 -17.45 33.94 6.53
N TYR A 686 -18.44 33.16 6.07
CA TYR A 686 -18.16 31.89 5.38
C TYR A 686 -17.34 32.12 4.09
N ALA A 687 -17.48 33.29 3.45
CA ALA A 687 -16.75 33.64 2.23
C ALA A 687 -15.23 33.74 2.43
N GLY A 688 -14.75 33.95 3.66
CA GLY A 688 -13.32 33.86 4.00
C GLY A 688 -12.79 32.42 4.07
N LEU A 689 -13.68 31.46 4.30
CA LEU A 689 -13.33 30.05 4.56
C LEU A 689 -13.75 29.10 3.42
N LEU A 690 -14.69 29.51 2.56
CA LEU A 690 -15.32 28.71 1.51
C LEU A 690 -15.08 29.33 0.13
N ASP A 691 -14.67 28.51 -0.84
CA ASP A 691 -14.78 28.88 -2.26
C ASP A 691 -16.26 28.85 -2.67
N VAL A 692 -16.85 30.04 -2.71
CA VAL A 692 -18.28 30.24 -2.99
C VAL A 692 -18.64 29.81 -4.41
N ASP A 693 -17.78 30.06 -5.40
CA ASP A 693 -18.07 29.65 -6.79
C ASP A 693 -18.03 28.13 -6.91
N ALA A 694 -17.06 27.47 -6.26
CA ALA A 694 -17.00 26.01 -6.27
C ALA A 694 -18.22 25.38 -5.59
N ALA A 695 -18.69 25.97 -4.49
CA ALA A 695 -19.90 25.54 -3.81
C ALA A 695 -21.15 25.69 -4.70
N ILE A 696 -21.29 26.81 -5.41
CA ILE A 696 -22.41 27.05 -6.34
C ILE A 696 -22.36 26.06 -7.50
N ASP A 697 -21.19 25.89 -8.15
CA ASP A 697 -21.01 24.96 -9.26
C ASP A 697 -21.36 23.51 -8.85
N HIS A 698 -20.85 23.07 -7.68
CA HIS A 698 -21.16 21.76 -7.13
C HIS A 698 -22.65 21.57 -6.85
N HIS A 699 -23.33 22.60 -6.34
CA HIS A 699 -24.76 22.55 -6.08
C HIS A 699 -25.57 22.49 -7.37
N LEU A 700 -25.28 23.35 -8.35
CA LEU A 700 -25.95 23.40 -9.65
C LEU A 700 -25.87 22.07 -10.39
N LEU A 701 -24.68 21.45 -10.46
CA LEU A 701 -24.50 20.15 -11.13
C LEU A 701 -25.38 19.06 -10.48
N ASN A 702 -25.47 19.04 -9.15
CA ASN A 702 -26.33 18.10 -8.44
C ASN A 702 -27.83 18.38 -8.63
N VAL A 703 -28.22 19.65 -8.66
CA VAL A 703 -29.62 20.07 -8.87
C VAL A 703 -30.08 19.76 -10.29
N VAL A 704 -29.28 20.11 -11.30
CA VAL A 704 -29.60 19.88 -12.73
C VAL A 704 -29.74 18.39 -13.01
N ALA A 705 -28.88 17.55 -12.42
CA ALA A 705 -29.00 16.11 -12.55
C ALA A 705 -30.13 15.50 -11.70
N PHE A 706 -30.67 16.25 -10.74
CA PHE A 706 -31.51 15.74 -9.67
C PHE A 706 -30.88 14.52 -8.98
N ASN A 707 -29.65 14.66 -8.50
CA ASN A 707 -28.99 13.60 -7.73
C ASN A 707 -29.65 13.44 -6.34
N VAL A 708 -30.32 12.32 -6.13
CA VAL A 708 -31.14 12.05 -4.94
C VAL A 708 -30.33 11.92 -3.65
N ASP A 709 -29.03 11.63 -3.77
CA ASP A 709 -28.10 11.40 -2.67
C ASP A 709 -27.12 12.58 -2.47
N ALA A 710 -27.15 13.58 -3.34
CA ALA A 710 -26.30 14.77 -3.28
C ALA A 710 -26.33 15.45 -1.91
N LEU A 711 -25.25 16.12 -1.51
CA LEU A 711 -25.12 16.93 -0.28
C LEU A 711 -25.21 16.12 1.04
N ARG A 712 -25.96 14.99 1.05
CA ARG A 712 -26.14 14.08 2.19
C ARG A 712 -25.15 12.94 2.20
N LEU A 713 -24.79 12.45 1.02
CA LEU A 713 -23.84 11.37 0.74
C LEU A 713 -23.08 11.72 -0.55
N SER A 714 -22.06 10.92 -0.89
CA SER A 714 -21.30 11.03 -2.14
C SER A 714 -20.74 12.43 -2.44
N GLY A 715 -20.54 13.27 -1.42
CA GLY A 715 -20.06 14.65 -1.58
C GLY A 715 -18.60 14.79 -1.21
N TYR A 716 -17.72 15.09 -2.16
CA TYR A 716 -16.30 15.37 -1.92
C TYR A 716 -16.03 16.87 -1.85
N PHE A 717 -15.02 17.22 -1.06
CA PHE A 717 -14.49 18.57 -0.94
C PHE A 717 -13.06 18.51 -0.40
N HIS A 718 -12.30 19.58 -0.60
CA HIS A 718 -10.89 19.61 -0.28
C HIS A 718 -10.46 20.98 0.26
N LYS A 719 -9.31 21.02 0.92
CA LYS A 719 -8.72 22.21 1.53
C LYS A 719 -7.26 22.33 1.10
N PRO A 720 -6.95 23.15 0.06
CA PRO A 720 -5.58 23.44 -0.33
C PRO A 720 -4.88 24.32 0.72
N ARG A 721 -3.54 24.26 0.75
CA ARG A 721 -2.72 25.03 1.69
C ARG A 721 -2.91 26.52 1.45
N GLY A 722 -3.16 27.27 2.52
CA GLY A 722 -3.50 28.70 2.48
C GLY A 722 -4.81 29.04 1.77
N GLY A 723 -5.48 28.10 1.11
CA GLY A 723 -6.71 28.34 0.34
C GLY A 723 -7.99 28.06 1.11
N LYS A 724 -9.13 28.11 0.43
CA LYS A 724 -10.47 27.94 1.01
C LYS A 724 -10.98 26.52 0.86
N LEU A 725 -11.94 26.13 1.70
CA LEU A 725 -12.69 24.88 1.53
C LEU A 725 -13.37 24.90 0.16
N THR A 726 -13.11 23.91 -0.67
CA THR A 726 -13.54 23.88 -2.06
C THR A 726 -14.36 22.61 -2.29
N PHE A 727 -15.61 22.78 -2.74
CA PHE A 727 -16.47 21.64 -3.06
C PHE A 727 -16.07 21.00 -4.38
N GLY A 728 -16.23 19.68 -4.44
CA GLY A 728 -15.82 18.86 -5.56
C GLY A 728 -14.58 18.00 -5.25
N PRO A 729 -14.31 17.00 -6.10
CA PRO A 729 -15.02 16.68 -7.35
C PRO A 729 -16.45 16.15 -7.13
N ILE A 730 -17.33 16.31 -8.13
CA ILE A 730 -18.68 15.71 -8.08
C ILE A 730 -18.59 14.18 -8.23
N TRP A 731 -19.55 13.45 -7.64
CA TRP A 731 -19.49 11.99 -7.57
C TRP A 731 -20.88 11.34 -7.46
N ASP A 732 -21.02 10.13 -8.02
CA ASP A 732 -22.15 9.19 -7.81
C ASP A 732 -23.54 9.69 -8.25
N PHE A 733 -23.74 9.69 -9.57
CA PHE A 733 -24.96 10.07 -10.28
C PHE A 733 -25.70 8.86 -10.88
N ASP A 734 -25.48 7.65 -10.37
CA ASP A 734 -26.21 6.47 -10.88
C ASP A 734 -27.73 6.56 -10.58
N ARG A 735 -28.10 7.31 -9.53
CA ARG A 735 -29.48 7.65 -9.13
C ARG A 735 -29.82 9.11 -9.43
N ALA A 736 -29.68 9.49 -10.68
CA ALA A 736 -29.96 10.82 -11.20
C ALA A 736 -30.55 10.70 -12.61
N LEU A 737 -30.99 11.83 -13.18
CA LEU A 737 -31.39 11.94 -14.61
C LEU A 737 -32.55 11.02 -15.03
N GLY A 738 -33.48 10.73 -14.12
CA GLY A 738 -34.63 9.87 -14.42
C GLY A 738 -34.28 8.39 -14.42
N SER A 739 -33.34 8.00 -13.56
CA SER A 739 -32.94 6.63 -13.28
C SER A 739 -34.12 5.75 -12.87
N THR A 740 -33.89 4.43 -12.83
CA THR A 740 -34.92 3.49 -12.36
C THR A 740 -35.17 3.54 -10.85
N ASP A 741 -34.39 4.34 -10.10
CA ASP A 741 -34.64 4.62 -8.69
C ASP A 741 -35.98 5.34 -8.50
N GLY A 742 -36.34 6.24 -9.43
CA GLY A 742 -37.65 6.88 -9.53
C GLY A 742 -37.88 8.04 -8.57
N ARG A 743 -36.95 8.35 -7.66
CA ARG A 743 -37.00 9.54 -6.77
C ARG A 743 -36.60 10.84 -7.49
N ASP A 744 -35.91 10.71 -8.61
CA ASP A 744 -35.31 11.75 -9.45
C ASP A 744 -36.14 12.12 -10.69
N ASN A 745 -37.36 11.58 -10.83
CA ASN A 745 -38.14 11.66 -12.08
C ASN A 745 -39.14 12.82 -12.17
N ASN A 746 -39.11 13.78 -11.23
CA ASN A 746 -40.05 14.90 -11.21
C ASN A 746 -39.33 16.25 -11.31
N PRO A 747 -39.22 16.86 -12.51
CA PRO A 747 -38.49 18.11 -12.68
C PRO A 747 -39.18 19.34 -12.07
N LEU A 748 -40.36 19.20 -11.46
CA LEU A 748 -41.12 20.30 -10.85
C LEU A 748 -40.84 20.48 -9.35
N VAL A 749 -39.96 19.66 -8.77
CA VAL A 749 -39.64 19.69 -7.35
C VAL A 749 -38.14 19.73 -7.12
N TRP A 750 -37.74 20.33 -6.01
CA TRP A 750 -36.33 20.43 -5.57
C TRP A 750 -35.96 19.39 -4.50
N ARG A 751 -36.79 18.35 -4.37
CA ARG A 751 -36.61 17.18 -3.49
C ARG A 751 -37.58 16.09 -3.90
N SER A 752 -37.25 14.84 -3.63
CA SER A 752 -38.15 13.72 -3.94
C SER A 752 -39.43 13.77 -3.10
N ALA A 753 -40.54 13.32 -3.68
CA ALA A 753 -41.82 13.14 -2.99
C ALA A 753 -41.93 11.77 -2.27
N SER A 754 -40.90 10.92 -2.36
CA SER A 754 -40.82 9.62 -1.66
C SER A 754 -40.80 9.77 -0.13
N GLY A 755 -41.00 8.67 0.59
CA GLY A 755 -40.95 8.64 2.06
C GLY A 755 -39.61 9.08 2.64
N ASP A 756 -38.49 8.72 2.02
CA ASP A 756 -37.14 9.17 2.42
C ASP A 756 -36.76 10.55 1.88
N ARG A 757 -37.56 11.09 0.95
CA ARG A 757 -37.46 12.39 0.26
C ARG A 757 -36.15 12.68 -0.50
N GLY A 758 -35.19 11.76 -0.52
CA GLY A 758 -33.84 12.05 -1.01
C GLY A 758 -33.26 13.30 -0.35
N THR A 759 -32.48 14.08 -1.10
CA THR A 759 -31.99 15.38 -0.68
C THR A 759 -32.99 16.50 -0.96
N ASP A 760 -33.12 17.42 0.00
CA ASP A 760 -33.77 18.73 -0.19
C ASP A 760 -32.70 19.77 -0.51
N PHE A 761 -32.51 20.08 -1.80
CA PHE A 761 -31.34 20.82 -2.27
C PHE A 761 -31.16 22.19 -1.60
N PHE A 762 -32.25 22.84 -1.17
CA PHE A 762 -32.19 24.18 -0.59
C PHE A 762 -32.36 24.20 0.93
N ASN A 763 -32.81 23.09 1.54
CA ASN A 763 -33.00 23.02 2.99
C ASN A 763 -32.07 22.05 3.71
N TYR A 764 -31.13 21.42 2.99
CA TYR A 764 -30.11 20.56 3.59
C TYR A 764 -29.07 21.38 4.39
N PRO A 765 -28.55 20.92 5.54
CA PRO A 765 -27.77 21.71 6.51
C PRO A 765 -26.99 22.95 6.02
N TRP A 766 -25.69 22.83 5.68
CA TRP A 766 -24.88 24.00 5.29
C TRP A 766 -25.53 24.85 4.19
N TRP A 767 -26.17 24.20 3.22
CA TRP A 767 -26.84 24.84 2.08
C TRP A 767 -28.03 25.70 2.49
N ASN A 768 -28.86 25.24 3.43
CA ASN A 768 -29.95 26.04 3.99
C ASN A 768 -29.44 27.38 4.52
N THR A 769 -28.28 27.35 5.18
CA THR A 769 -27.66 28.55 5.74
C THR A 769 -27.11 29.45 4.63
N LEU A 770 -26.35 28.90 3.69
CA LEU A 770 -25.81 29.66 2.56
C LEU A 770 -26.93 30.35 1.77
N PHE A 771 -28.02 29.66 1.49
CA PHE A 771 -29.16 30.21 0.76
C PHE A 771 -30.04 31.19 1.56
N ARG A 772 -29.78 31.42 2.85
CA ARG A 772 -30.38 32.56 3.60
C ARG A 772 -29.65 33.86 3.33
N ASP A 773 -28.43 33.79 2.79
CA ASP A 773 -27.67 34.96 2.38
C ASP A 773 -28.11 35.42 0.99
N LEU A 774 -28.56 36.67 0.88
CA LEU A 774 -29.03 37.25 -0.37
C LEU A 774 -27.89 37.35 -1.40
N ASP A 775 -26.65 37.57 -0.96
CA ASP A 775 -25.50 37.69 -1.87
C ASP A 775 -25.14 36.31 -2.45
N PHE A 776 -25.21 35.25 -1.63
CA PHE A 776 -25.07 33.88 -2.12
C PHE A 776 -26.17 33.54 -3.12
N TRP A 777 -27.42 33.87 -2.79
CA TRP A 777 -28.57 33.58 -3.64
C TRP A 777 -28.50 34.32 -4.98
N GLN A 778 -28.07 35.59 -4.98
CA GLN A 778 -27.88 36.36 -6.22
C GLN A 778 -26.76 35.77 -7.07
N ARG A 779 -25.60 35.44 -6.46
CA ARG A 779 -24.48 34.82 -7.18
C ARG A 779 -24.85 33.47 -7.78
N TYR A 780 -25.71 32.70 -7.12
CA TYR A 780 -26.27 31.46 -7.64
C TYR A 780 -27.17 31.67 -8.86
N ILE A 781 -27.97 32.75 -8.89
CA ILE A 781 -28.82 33.10 -10.05
C ILE A 781 -27.99 33.57 -11.24
N ASP A 782 -26.90 34.30 -10.97
CA ASP A 782 -26.04 34.86 -12.02
C ASP A 782 -25.17 33.79 -12.70
N ARG A 783 -24.90 32.69 -12.00
CA ARG A 783 -24.11 31.55 -12.47
C ARG A 783 -24.93 30.63 -13.35
#